data_AF-A0A8S1CR58-F1
#
_entry.id   AF-A0A8S1CR58-F1
#
_cell.length_a   1.000
_cell.length_b   1.000
_cell.length_c   1.000
_cell.angle_alpha   90.00
_cell.angle_beta   90.00
_cell.angle_gamma   90.00
#
_symmetry.space_group_name_H-M   'P 1'
#
loop_
_entity.id
_entity.type
_entity.pdbx_description
1 polymer ?
#
loop_
_entity_poly.entity_id
_entity_poly.type
_entity_poly.pdbx_seq_one_letter_code
_entity_poly.pdbx_strand_id
1 'polypeptide(L)'
;MILKFTFPLEDSVRETLESENEKTVIVSIVGKSDLRSLGSKGGPADETCDRQVFTTSRPPKVPSKSLVLIEGYHDKANKIMFLHLRSPYDSSHFAEIVEQEDDDSKSFQELLSECRAQQAKAMLFLLTISHIVILSSPSPRFETQYLQLFRTLDQIRQKAHPLIADQLHKIPGVSADWTAQQRMCTPRLLFYFLSNQLDANKDLKKLEHSMEDQIYRQLRRCRIITNSTTLSLFAIPPNQEFVFIEDQDLNVLDKTQQAVNRALRFCFGDCAEKTDNNHLLPRNVHRFKEFLLEHVNTAFGKGFDDSLGRHTNTAHFEIPPLSVWAVASSAIYKVLLGEETNSKQRQVLGLLSNSFNVSIRFSEARCKKVLPMAFAAYQEGLPTHYTKAYHEGRLAFANSVFLQHARGPSCSKYIADLKQMCDEHWHDGRQMCEVLSLTGNPCTQPLHLNVEGEEPCETALSKSDPLSTMPHSSGVRYVSTCNCGRKQGPREDPFVLRIANCEFYAALAVDCCSSLHSLTFPVFEPSIDDFKAARVAVDEQPRKDSFRAVQEQKLSLGGTLSEMEDATRFKQRDGFSDQSLLLQMDDLCLDPGKEKGLLRQASTTEYLPGMLHTASPAGLLPQFPSWSLVCLGPSSVYSHNHGLTDQAGFLPGSAYLLPWDVTVRFEPSEMGKKCEAKWTSIGAGGVNIPASPNQQRKFGGNVNKRKTKVGKGKIFN
;
A
#
# COMPACT_ATOMS: atom_id res chain seq x y z
N MET A 1 9.78 50.93 -21.48
CA MET A 1 8.92 51.47 -20.41
C MET A 1 7.71 50.56 -20.31
N ILE A 2 7.43 50.02 -19.13
CA ILE A 2 6.90 48.67 -18.92
C ILE A 2 5.60 48.43 -19.68
N LEU A 3 5.64 47.46 -20.59
CA LEU A 3 4.45 46.96 -21.26
C LEU A 3 3.89 45.75 -20.52
N LYS A 4 4.72 44.87 -19.92
CA LYS A 4 4.28 43.64 -19.26
C LYS A 4 5.00 43.42 -17.92
N PHE A 5 4.29 42.96 -16.89
CA PHE A 5 4.83 42.64 -15.54
C PHE A 5 4.08 41.46 -14.89
N THR A 6 4.49 41.04 -13.71
CA THR A 6 3.82 39.98 -12.91
C THR A 6 3.66 40.40 -11.45
N PHE A 7 2.65 39.85 -10.76
CA PHE A 7 2.54 39.96 -9.30
C PHE A 7 3.27 38.80 -8.59
N PRO A 8 3.86 39.03 -7.40
CA PRO A 8 4.00 40.32 -6.70
C PRO A 8 4.87 41.31 -7.47
N LEU A 9 4.50 42.60 -7.43
CA LEU A 9 5.22 43.65 -8.15
C LEU A 9 6.65 43.77 -7.64
N GLU A 10 7.63 43.58 -8.52
CA GLU A 10 9.03 43.89 -8.28
C GLU A 10 9.21 45.39 -8.03
N ASP A 11 10.19 45.77 -7.21
CA ASP A 11 10.39 47.18 -6.83
C ASP A 11 10.73 48.07 -8.04
N SER A 12 11.46 47.54 -9.03
CA SER A 12 11.75 48.22 -10.30
C SER A 12 10.49 48.52 -11.13
N VAL A 13 9.53 47.59 -11.12
CA VAL A 13 8.24 47.75 -11.79
C VAL A 13 7.39 48.76 -11.05
N ARG A 14 7.38 48.68 -9.71
CA ARG A 14 6.68 49.62 -8.85
C ARG A 14 7.18 51.04 -9.06
N GLU A 15 8.49 51.27 -9.05
CA GLU A 15 9.10 52.59 -9.30
C GLU A 15 8.71 53.15 -10.68
N THR A 16 8.65 52.28 -11.70
CA THR A 16 8.23 52.71 -13.04
C THR A 16 6.74 53.08 -13.08
N LEU A 17 5.87 52.30 -12.45
CA LEU A 17 4.44 52.63 -12.34
C LEU A 17 4.21 53.87 -11.46
N GLU A 18 5.04 54.10 -10.46
CA GLU A 18 5.03 55.31 -9.63
C GLU A 18 5.44 56.56 -10.40
N SER A 19 6.33 56.42 -11.38
CA SER A 19 6.70 57.51 -12.29
C SER A 19 5.58 57.88 -13.28
N GLU A 20 4.64 56.96 -13.53
CA GLU A 20 3.51 57.16 -14.44
C GLU A 20 2.27 57.64 -13.66
N ASN A 21 1.98 58.96 -13.70
CA ASN A 21 0.83 59.53 -12.99
C ASN A 21 -0.47 59.55 -13.84
N GLU A 22 -0.58 58.67 -14.83
CA GLU A 22 -1.72 58.64 -15.76
C GLU A 22 -2.92 57.91 -15.14
N LYS A 23 -4.13 58.46 -15.36
CA LYS A 23 -5.38 57.81 -14.96
C LYS A 23 -5.72 56.70 -15.95
N THR A 24 -5.83 55.48 -15.44
CA THR A 24 -5.91 54.26 -16.26
C THR A 24 -7.04 53.38 -15.76
N VAL A 25 -7.84 52.83 -16.67
CA VAL A 25 -8.90 51.87 -16.33
C VAL A 25 -8.31 50.47 -16.25
N ILE A 26 -8.75 49.71 -15.25
CA ILE A 26 -8.15 48.42 -14.91
C ILE A 26 -9.12 47.31 -15.25
N VAL A 27 -8.69 46.45 -16.18
CA VAL A 27 -9.48 45.38 -16.76
C VAL A 27 -8.82 44.04 -16.41
N SER A 28 -9.48 43.24 -15.58
CA SER A 28 -9.00 41.91 -15.24
C SER A 28 -9.64 40.83 -16.08
N ILE A 29 -8.86 39.83 -16.46
CA ILE A 29 -9.30 38.66 -17.22
C ILE A 29 -9.14 37.43 -16.34
N VAL A 30 -10.27 36.80 -16.04
CA VAL A 30 -10.38 35.61 -15.19
C VAL A 30 -11.25 34.57 -15.89
N GLY A 31 -11.19 33.31 -15.45
CA GLY A 31 -12.03 32.26 -16.01
C GLY A 31 -11.22 31.02 -16.40
N LYS A 32 -11.68 30.32 -17.43
CA LYS A 32 -11.14 29.04 -17.88
C LYS A 32 -10.60 29.14 -19.31
N SER A 33 -9.66 28.26 -19.65
CA SER A 33 -9.16 28.13 -21.01
C SER A 33 -9.04 26.66 -21.43
N ASP A 34 -9.30 26.42 -22.72
CA ASP A 34 -9.14 25.11 -23.35
C ASP A 34 -7.66 24.76 -23.59
N LEU A 35 -7.35 23.46 -23.65
CA LEU A 35 -6.04 22.97 -24.03
C LEU A 35 -5.85 23.08 -25.56
N ARG A 36 -5.46 24.27 -26.05
CA ARG A 36 -5.17 24.51 -27.48
C ARG A 36 -3.83 25.24 -27.64
N SER A 37 -3.20 25.09 -28.81
CA SER A 37 -1.90 25.69 -29.12
C SER A 37 -1.86 27.23 -29.02
N LEU A 38 -3.01 27.88 -29.18
CA LEU A 38 -3.25 29.31 -29.03
C LEU A 38 -4.37 29.60 -28.00
N GLY A 39 -4.79 28.59 -27.25
CA GLY A 39 -5.85 28.71 -26.25
C GLY A 39 -5.37 29.48 -25.04
N SER A 40 -5.49 30.80 -25.08
CA SER A 40 -5.27 31.66 -23.94
C SER A 40 -6.53 32.45 -23.66
N LYS A 41 -6.91 32.55 -22.39
CA LYS A 41 -7.97 33.48 -21.99
C LYS A 41 -7.59 34.95 -22.19
N GLY A 42 -6.33 35.25 -22.48
CA GLY A 42 -5.84 36.58 -22.86
C GLY A 42 -6.28 37.07 -24.24
N GLY A 43 -6.98 36.25 -25.04
CA GLY A 43 -7.55 36.62 -26.34
C GLY A 43 -8.27 37.98 -26.38
N PRO A 44 -9.14 38.33 -25.41
CA PRO A 44 -9.80 39.64 -25.33
C PRO A 44 -8.83 40.82 -25.29
N ALA A 45 -7.70 40.70 -24.57
CA ALA A 45 -6.69 41.74 -24.53
C ALA A 45 -5.87 41.78 -25.82
N ASP A 46 -5.58 40.61 -26.39
CA ASP A 46 -4.80 40.51 -27.64
C ASP A 46 -5.56 41.17 -28.81
N GLU A 47 -6.89 40.98 -28.89
CA GLU A 47 -7.75 41.64 -29.88
C GLU A 47 -7.85 43.15 -29.63
N THR A 48 -8.04 43.58 -28.38
CA THR A 48 -8.20 45.01 -28.05
C THR A 48 -6.94 45.82 -28.37
N CYS A 49 -5.76 45.25 -28.08
CA CYS A 49 -4.46 45.85 -28.34
C CYS A 49 -3.99 45.68 -29.79
N ASP A 50 -4.74 44.96 -30.64
CA ASP A 50 -4.33 44.54 -31.99
C ASP A 50 -2.92 43.88 -32.00
N ARG A 51 -2.56 43.18 -30.91
CA ARG A 51 -1.24 42.60 -30.68
C ARG A 51 -1.34 41.40 -29.75
N GLN A 52 -0.60 40.35 -30.05
CA GLN A 52 -0.41 39.21 -29.15
C GLN A 52 0.43 39.61 -27.91
N VAL A 53 -0.25 39.80 -26.77
CA VAL A 53 0.32 40.23 -25.48
C VAL A 53 0.50 39.04 -24.53
N PHE A 54 -0.52 38.18 -24.44
CA PHE A 54 -0.57 37.10 -23.45
C PHE A 54 -0.41 35.69 -24.04
N THR A 55 -0.37 35.53 -25.36
CA THR A 55 -0.07 34.23 -25.99
C THR A 55 1.34 33.74 -25.66
N THR A 56 1.44 32.53 -25.12
CA THR A 56 2.70 31.87 -24.78
C THR A 56 2.84 30.58 -25.60
N SER A 57 3.84 30.53 -26.48
CA SER A 57 4.35 29.26 -27.05
C SER A 57 5.19 28.48 -26.04
N ARG A 58 5.64 29.15 -24.97
CA ARG A 58 6.16 28.55 -23.75
C ARG A 58 5.71 29.39 -22.57
N PRO A 59 4.99 28.82 -21.61
CA PRO A 59 4.62 29.53 -20.40
C PRO A 59 5.88 29.93 -19.64
N PRO A 60 5.96 31.15 -19.05
CA PRO A 60 6.98 31.43 -18.05
C PRO A 60 6.82 30.39 -16.94
N LYS A 61 7.93 29.78 -16.50
CA LYS A 61 7.93 28.86 -15.35
C LYS A 61 7.30 29.61 -14.19
N VAL A 62 6.15 29.13 -13.72
CA VAL A 62 5.54 29.68 -12.51
C VAL A 62 6.53 29.44 -11.37
N PRO A 63 6.81 30.45 -10.52
CA PRO A 63 7.69 30.25 -9.38
C PRO A 63 7.17 29.08 -8.55
N SER A 64 8.06 28.16 -8.17
CA SER A 64 7.82 26.83 -7.61
C SER A 64 7.00 26.76 -6.31
N LYS A 65 6.41 27.87 -5.84
CA LYS A 65 5.61 27.96 -4.61
C LYS A 65 4.18 28.48 -4.81
N SER A 66 3.80 29.05 -5.96
CA SER A 66 2.46 29.62 -6.17
C SER A 66 1.73 28.91 -7.31
N LEU A 67 0.51 28.42 -7.10
CA LEU A 67 -0.29 27.76 -8.15
C LEU A 67 -0.97 28.78 -9.09
N VAL A 68 -0.92 30.06 -8.74
CA VAL A 68 -1.51 31.18 -9.49
C VAL A 68 -0.45 32.21 -9.86
N LEU A 69 -0.58 32.81 -11.03
CA LEU A 69 0.27 33.89 -11.52
C LEU A 69 -0.61 34.98 -12.14
N ILE A 70 -0.40 36.23 -11.75
CA ILE A 70 -1.12 37.37 -12.34
C ILE A 70 -0.13 38.16 -13.20
N GLU A 71 -0.37 38.19 -14.50
CA GLU A 71 0.39 38.98 -15.47
C GLU A 71 -0.32 40.31 -15.71
N GLY A 72 0.39 41.43 -15.64
CA GLY A 72 -0.13 42.75 -15.99
C GLY A 72 0.40 43.23 -17.33
N TYR A 73 -0.41 43.96 -18.09
CA TYR A 73 0.00 44.68 -19.29
C TYR A 73 -0.58 46.08 -19.33
N HIS A 74 0.26 47.10 -19.53
CA HIS A 74 -0.18 48.50 -19.64
C HIS A 74 -0.28 48.91 -21.11
N ASP A 75 -1.50 49.08 -21.60
CA ASP A 75 -1.79 49.67 -22.90
C ASP A 75 -1.94 51.19 -22.79
N LYS A 76 -0.87 51.90 -23.14
CA LYS A 76 -0.83 53.37 -23.16
C LYS A 76 -1.74 53.99 -24.22
N ALA A 77 -2.06 53.27 -25.29
CA ALA A 77 -2.85 53.83 -26.39
C ALA A 77 -4.31 54.02 -25.98
N ASN A 78 -4.89 52.99 -25.32
CA ASN A 78 -6.27 53.04 -24.85
C ASN A 78 -6.40 53.45 -23.37
N LYS A 79 -5.28 53.67 -22.66
CA LYS A 79 -5.23 53.95 -21.21
C LYS A 79 -5.88 52.82 -20.39
N ILE A 80 -5.53 51.58 -20.74
CA ILE A 80 -6.06 50.38 -20.11
C ILE A 80 -4.92 49.57 -19.51
N MET A 81 -5.09 49.14 -18.26
CA MET A 81 -4.24 48.15 -17.60
C MET A 81 -4.96 46.81 -17.63
N PHE A 82 -4.43 45.84 -18.38
CA PHE A 82 -4.92 44.47 -18.40
C PHE A 82 -4.25 43.64 -17.31
N LEU A 83 -5.02 42.89 -16.54
CA LEU A 83 -4.53 41.91 -15.58
C LEU A 83 -5.02 40.52 -15.96
N HIS A 84 -4.12 39.62 -16.33
CA HIS A 84 -4.41 38.27 -16.76
C HIS A 84 -4.05 37.27 -15.65
N LEU A 85 -5.07 36.59 -15.10
CA LEU A 85 -4.89 35.60 -14.02
C LEU A 85 -4.57 34.22 -14.56
N ARG A 86 -3.33 33.77 -14.71
CA ARG A 86 -3.04 32.34 -14.98
C ARG A 86 -3.36 31.51 -13.74
N SER A 87 -4.21 30.50 -13.92
CA SER A 87 -4.84 29.76 -12.83
C SER A 87 -4.88 28.27 -13.08
N PRO A 88 -5.10 27.44 -12.05
CA PRO A 88 -5.34 26.00 -12.23
C PRO A 88 -6.59 25.65 -13.06
N TYR A 89 -7.41 26.63 -13.44
CA TYR A 89 -8.53 26.45 -14.37
C TYR A 89 -8.13 26.58 -15.85
N ASP A 90 -6.87 26.94 -16.12
CA ASP A 90 -6.31 26.87 -17.45
C ASP A 90 -5.80 25.45 -17.69
N SER A 91 -6.27 24.80 -18.75
CA SER A 91 -5.98 23.39 -18.97
C SER A 91 -4.48 23.12 -19.12
N SER A 92 -3.72 24.03 -19.75
CA SER A 92 -2.27 23.91 -19.90
C SER A 92 -1.54 24.04 -18.55
N HIS A 93 -1.95 25.01 -17.74
CA HIS A 93 -1.32 25.30 -16.45
C HIS A 93 -1.64 24.21 -15.42
N PHE A 94 -2.85 23.67 -15.46
CA PHE A 94 -3.21 22.53 -14.63
C PHE A 94 -2.38 21.29 -14.96
N ALA A 95 -2.13 21.02 -16.25
CA ALA A 95 -1.24 19.93 -16.66
C ALA A 95 0.19 20.14 -16.12
N GLU A 96 0.73 21.37 -16.20
CA GLU A 96 2.03 21.70 -15.62
C GLU A 96 2.09 21.50 -14.10
N ILE A 97 1.03 21.86 -13.36
CA ILE A 97 0.95 21.62 -11.90
C ILE A 97 0.99 20.11 -11.61
N VAL A 98 0.20 19.32 -12.35
CA VAL A 98 0.14 17.86 -12.15
C VAL A 98 1.45 17.18 -12.53
N GLU A 99 2.15 17.66 -13.56
CA GLU A 99 3.47 17.15 -13.95
C GLU A 99 4.60 17.53 -12.97
N GLN A 100 4.45 18.62 -12.22
CA GLN A 100 5.45 19.08 -11.24
C GLN A 100 5.25 18.48 -9.84
N GLU A 101 4.05 18.01 -9.52
CA GLU A 101 3.74 17.42 -8.23
C GLU A 101 4.21 15.95 -8.22
N ASP A 102 5.48 15.72 -7.87
CA ASP A 102 6.07 14.39 -7.64
C ASP A 102 5.77 13.83 -6.22
N ASP A 103 5.03 14.58 -5.40
CA ASP A 103 4.76 14.22 -4.00
C ASP A 103 3.55 13.28 -3.87
N ASP A 104 3.83 11.98 -3.80
CA ASP A 104 2.82 10.93 -3.56
C ASP A 104 2.09 11.07 -2.21
N SER A 105 2.54 11.96 -1.31
CA SER A 105 1.92 12.11 0.01
C SER A 105 0.58 12.86 -0.01
N LYS A 106 0.34 13.72 -1.00
CA LYS A 106 -0.92 14.47 -1.12
C LYS A 106 -1.92 13.74 -2.00
N SER A 107 -3.16 13.65 -1.53
CA SER A 107 -4.23 13.15 -2.38
C SER A 107 -4.60 14.16 -3.48
N PHE A 108 -5.01 13.66 -4.65
CA PHE A 108 -5.50 14.50 -5.74
C PHE A 108 -6.61 15.49 -5.32
N GLN A 109 -7.45 15.10 -4.35
CA GLN A 109 -8.52 15.97 -3.84
C GLN A 109 -7.98 17.14 -2.99
N GLU A 110 -6.89 16.93 -2.25
CA GLU A 110 -6.21 18.00 -1.49
C GLU A 110 -5.53 18.98 -2.45
N LEU A 111 -4.84 18.48 -3.48
CA LEU A 111 -4.27 19.33 -4.53
C LEU A 111 -5.36 20.17 -5.22
N LEU A 112 -6.48 19.55 -5.58
CA LEU A 112 -7.60 20.25 -6.22
C LEU A 112 -8.24 21.29 -5.29
N SER A 113 -8.35 21.01 -3.99
CA SER A 113 -8.92 21.97 -3.05
C SER A 113 -7.98 23.14 -2.81
N GLU A 114 -6.68 22.91 -2.77
CA GLU A 114 -5.66 23.96 -2.74
C GLU A 114 -5.74 24.84 -4.00
N CYS A 115 -5.79 24.23 -5.18
CA CYS A 115 -5.97 24.93 -6.46
C CYS A 115 -7.21 25.84 -6.44
N ARG A 116 -8.35 25.33 -5.95
CA ARG A 116 -9.60 26.11 -5.83
C ARG A 116 -9.48 27.27 -4.86
N ALA A 117 -8.86 27.04 -3.70
CA ALA A 117 -8.65 28.07 -2.70
C ALA A 117 -7.73 29.18 -3.23
N GLN A 118 -6.61 28.84 -3.85
CA GLN A 118 -5.68 29.80 -4.44
C GLN A 118 -6.34 30.60 -5.57
N GLN A 119 -7.10 29.95 -6.46
CA GLN A 119 -7.87 30.66 -7.47
C GLN A 119 -8.86 31.65 -6.86
N ALA A 120 -9.60 31.23 -5.84
CA ALA A 120 -10.60 32.07 -5.20
C ALA A 120 -9.95 33.29 -4.51
N LYS A 121 -8.79 33.12 -3.87
CA LYS A 121 -7.98 34.24 -3.32
C LYS A 121 -7.58 35.21 -4.44
N ALA A 122 -7.06 34.71 -5.55
CA ALA A 122 -6.66 35.52 -6.70
C ALA A 122 -7.84 36.27 -7.34
N MET A 123 -8.99 35.60 -7.48
CA MET A 123 -10.20 36.23 -8.02
C MET A 123 -10.73 37.33 -7.11
N LEU A 124 -10.72 37.13 -5.79
CA LEU A 124 -11.11 38.16 -4.81
C LEU A 124 -10.20 39.39 -4.90
N PHE A 125 -8.89 39.16 -5.02
CA PHE A 125 -7.92 40.21 -5.22
C PHE A 125 -8.26 41.05 -6.47
N LEU A 126 -8.45 40.41 -7.62
CA LEU A 126 -8.77 41.11 -8.87
C LEU A 126 -10.11 41.85 -8.81
N LEU A 127 -11.13 41.29 -8.17
CA LEU A 127 -12.42 41.99 -7.94
C LEU A 127 -12.29 43.22 -7.03
N THR A 128 -11.22 43.32 -6.25
CA THR A 128 -10.99 44.45 -5.34
C THR A 128 -10.23 45.60 -6.04
N ILE A 129 -9.31 45.25 -6.94
CA ILE A 129 -8.37 46.19 -7.58
C ILE A 129 -8.71 46.53 -9.04
N SER A 130 -9.85 46.08 -9.56
CA SER A 130 -10.24 46.29 -10.97
C SER A 130 -11.50 47.13 -11.09
N HIS A 131 -11.65 47.78 -12.24
CA HIS A 131 -12.88 48.46 -12.63
C HIS A 131 -13.80 47.53 -13.42
N ILE A 132 -13.22 46.73 -14.32
CA ILE A 132 -13.93 45.77 -15.16
C ILE A 132 -13.29 44.41 -14.96
N VAL A 133 -14.10 43.37 -14.85
CA VAL A 133 -13.63 41.98 -14.81
C VAL A 133 -14.32 41.21 -15.93
N ILE A 134 -13.53 40.60 -16.80
CA ILE A 134 -13.99 39.77 -17.90
C ILE A 134 -13.87 38.31 -17.45
N LEU A 135 -14.99 37.59 -17.45
CA LEU A 135 -15.06 36.16 -17.21
C LEU A 135 -15.03 35.41 -18.54
N SER A 136 -13.86 34.88 -18.89
CA SER A 136 -13.63 34.07 -20.09
C SER A 136 -14.04 32.61 -19.86
N SER A 137 -14.86 32.07 -20.75
CA SER A 137 -15.23 30.66 -20.77
C SER A 137 -15.12 30.09 -22.19
N PRO A 138 -14.53 28.91 -22.36
CA PRO A 138 -14.34 28.30 -23.67
C PRO A 138 -15.63 27.74 -24.29
N SER A 139 -16.73 27.74 -23.54
CA SER A 139 -18.04 27.27 -24.00
C SER A 139 -19.10 28.35 -23.79
N PRO A 140 -20.10 28.49 -24.69
CA PRO A 140 -21.17 29.47 -24.60
C PRO A 140 -22.27 29.01 -23.63
N ARG A 141 -21.85 28.65 -22.41
CA ARG A 141 -22.72 28.22 -21.32
C ARG A 141 -22.22 28.81 -20.02
N PHE A 142 -23.11 29.46 -19.29
CA PHE A 142 -22.79 29.94 -17.95
C PHE A 142 -22.79 28.78 -16.95
N GLU A 143 -21.66 28.56 -16.31
CA GLU A 143 -21.50 27.48 -15.35
C GLU A 143 -22.03 27.85 -13.96
N THR A 144 -22.91 27.01 -13.42
CA THR A 144 -23.51 27.21 -12.10
C THR A 144 -22.51 27.12 -10.94
N GLN A 145 -21.31 26.56 -11.17
CA GLN A 145 -20.23 26.49 -10.18
C GLN A 145 -19.77 27.90 -9.73
N TYR A 146 -19.81 28.88 -10.64
CA TYR A 146 -19.51 30.28 -10.30
C TYR A 146 -20.49 30.87 -9.29
N LEU A 147 -21.74 30.39 -9.23
CA LEU A 147 -22.73 30.88 -8.27
C LEU A 147 -22.32 30.59 -6.82
N GLN A 148 -21.80 29.38 -6.58
CA GLN A 148 -21.27 29.02 -5.26
C GLN A 148 -19.99 29.79 -4.96
N LEU A 149 -19.09 29.92 -5.95
CA LEU A 149 -17.87 30.71 -5.81
C LEU A 149 -18.17 32.16 -5.42
N PHE A 150 -19.05 32.85 -6.16
CA PHE A 150 -19.38 34.26 -5.89
C PHE A 150 -19.97 34.48 -4.50
N ARG A 151 -20.84 33.58 -4.03
CA ARG A 151 -21.38 33.65 -2.66
C ARG A 151 -20.29 33.50 -1.61
N THR A 152 -19.39 32.54 -1.79
CA THR A 152 -18.25 32.35 -0.89
C THR A 152 -17.33 33.58 -0.93
N LEU A 153 -17.01 34.10 -2.11
CA LEU A 153 -16.16 35.29 -2.26
C LEU A 153 -16.74 36.51 -1.56
N ASP A 154 -18.05 36.75 -1.69
CA ASP A 154 -18.69 37.89 -1.01
C ASP A 154 -18.65 37.75 0.52
N GLN A 155 -18.88 36.54 1.06
CA GLN A 155 -18.75 36.28 2.50
C GLN A 155 -17.31 36.52 3.00
N ILE A 156 -16.31 36.08 2.23
CA ILE A 156 -14.90 36.27 2.60
C ILE A 156 -14.49 37.74 2.45
N ARG A 157 -14.96 38.44 1.43
CA ARG A 157 -14.75 39.89 1.25
C ARG A 157 -15.21 40.68 2.47
N GLN A 158 -16.42 40.43 2.96
CA GLN A 158 -16.97 41.10 4.14
C GLN A 158 -16.13 40.84 5.40
N LYS A 159 -15.54 39.64 5.54
CA LYS A 159 -14.67 39.28 6.67
C LYS A 159 -13.24 39.80 6.51
N ALA A 160 -12.74 39.91 5.29
CA ALA A 160 -11.44 40.48 4.95
C ALA A 160 -11.43 42.00 5.08
N HIS A 161 -12.62 42.63 5.18
CA HIS A 161 -12.81 44.07 5.26
C HIS A 161 -11.84 44.76 6.23
N PRO A 162 -11.87 44.50 7.54
CA PRO A 162 -10.99 45.20 8.49
C PRO A 162 -9.49 45.03 8.18
N LEU A 163 -9.07 43.92 7.57
CA LEU A 163 -7.67 43.68 7.23
C LEU A 163 -7.21 44.55 6.05
N ILE A 164 -8.07 44.72 5.04
CA ILE A 164 -7.75 45.54 3.86
C ILE A 164 -7.80 47.03 4.22
N ALA A 165 -8.80 47.46 4.99
CA ALA A 165 -8.90 48.86 5.44
C ALA A 165 -7.67 49.31 6.25
N ASP A 166 -7.15 48.48 7.16
CA ASP A 166 -5.96 48.80 7.96
C ASP A 166 -4.71 49.02 7.10
N GLN A 167 -4.58 48.32 5.97
CA GLN A 167 -3.47 48.54 5.04
C GLN A 167 -3.70 49.77 4.16
N LEU A 168 -4.92 49.98 3.65
CA LEU A 168 -5.23 51.10 2.77
C LEU A 168 -5.08 52.46 3.46
N HIS A 169 -5.47 52.57 4.74
CA HIS A 169 -5.36 53.82 5.50
C HIS A 169 -3.89 54.29 5.67
N LYS A 170 -2.91 53.38 5.54
CA LYS A 170 -1.48 53.71 5.67
C LYS A 170 -0.90 54.31 4.39
N ILE A 171 -1.62 54.25 3.27
CA ILE A 171 -1.11 54.62 1.95
C ILE A 171 -1.52 56.07 1.65
N PRO A 172 -0.57 56.99 1.41
CA PRO A 172 -0.89 58.35 1.03
C PRO A 172 -1.51 58.38 -0.38
N GLY A 173 -2.58 59.15 -0.54
CA GLY A 173 -3.27 59.32 -1.84
C GLY A 173 -4.48 58.40 -2.04
N VAL A 174 -4.77 57.48 -1.12
CA VAL A 174 -6.02 56.69 -1.14
C VAL A 174 -7.14 57.53 -0.51
N SER A 175 -8.30 57.62 -1.18
CA SER A 175 -9.45 58.36 -0.68
C SER A 175 -10.09 57.71 0.55
N ALA A 176 -10.82 58.50 1.34
CA ALA A 176 -11.57 58.00 2.49
C ALA A 176 -12.65 57.00 2.06
N ASP A 177 -13.28 57.23 0.90
CA ASP A 177 -14.31 56.35 0.35
C ASP A 177 -13.74 55.03 -0.17
N TRP A 178 -12.57 55.05 -0.83
CA TRP A 178 -11.85 53.81 -1.18
C TRP A 178 -11.47 53.04 0.08
N THR A 179 -11.00 53.70 1.14
CA THR A 179 -10.69 53.01 2.41
C THR A 179 -11.94 52.40 3.07
N ALA A 180 -13.08 53.11 3.03
CA ALA A 180 -14.35 52.64 3.59
C ALA A 180 -14.94 51.45 2.82
N GLN A 181 -14.87 51.48 1.49
CA GLN A 181 -15.41 50.42 0.61
C GLN A 181 -14.41 49.32 0.25
N GLN A 182 -13.11 49.56 0.47
CA GLN A 182 -11.93 48.73 0.13
C GLN A 182 -11.69 48.46 -1.34
N ARG A 183 -12.43 49.14 -2.20
CA ARG A 183 -12.32 49.02 -3.64
C ARG A 183 -12.48 50.39 -4.27
N MET A 184 -11.88 50.57 -5.44
CA MET A 184 -11.96 51.81 -6.21
C MET A 184 -13.39 52.01 -6.75
N CYS A 185 -14.06 50.92 -7.12
CA CYS A 185 -15.45 50.91 -7.49
C CYS A 185 -16.03 49.50 -7.32
N THR A 186 -17.34 49.36 -7.48
CA THR A 186 -17.96 48.05 -7.69
C THR A 186 -17.63 47.60 -9.12
N PRO A 187 -16.81 46.56 -9.34
CA PRO A 187 -16.39 46.21 -10.69
C PRO A 187 -17.57 45.71 -11.52
N ARG A 188 -17.59 46.02 -12.81
CA ARG A 188 -18.52 45.40 -13.76
C ARG A 188 -18.02 44.03 -14.18
N LEU A 189 -18.88 43.02 -14.11
CA LEU A 189 -18.57 41.68 -14.59
C LEU A 189 -19.11 41.49 -16.02
N LEU A 190 -18.21 41.33 -16.97
CA LEU A 190 -18.51 41.05 -18.38
C LEU A 190 -18.24 39.57 -18.65
N PHE A 191 -19.03 38.94 -19.51
CA PHE A 191 -18.85 37.53 -19.89
C PHE A 191 -18.35 37.44 -21.31
N TYR A 192 -17.28 36.69 -21.48
CA TYR A 192 -16.69 36.42 -22.78
C TYR A 192 -16.73 34.91 -23.03
N PHE A 193 -17.48 34.50 -24.04
CA PHE A 193 -17.68 33.11 -24.38
C PHE A 193 -17.03 32.81 -25.71
N LEU A 194 -16.29 31.71 -25.78
CA LEU A 194 -15.86 31.16 -27.05
C LEU A 194 -16.93 30.21 -27.57
N SER A 195 -17.20 30.27 -28.86
CA SER A 195 -18.07 29.35 -29.53
C SER A 195 -17.36 28.67 -30.70
N ASN A 196 -17.51 27.35 -30.78
CA ASN A 196 -16.86 26.50 -31.79
C ASN A 196 -17.86 25.83 -32.75
N GLN A 197 -19.17 26.06 -32.55
CA GLN A 197 -20.26 25.30 -33.20
C GLN A 197 -21.51 26.15 -33.39
N LEU A 198 -21.37 27.41 -33.81
CA LEU A 198 -22.54 28.15 -34.25
C LEU A 198 -22.83 27.76 -35.69
N ASP A 199 -24.01 27.20 -35.92
CA ASP A 199 -24.56 27.10 -37.26
C ASP A 199 -24.53 28.52 -37.86
N ALA A 200 -23.93 28.68 -39.04
CA ALA A 200 -23.72 29.97 -39.72
C ALA A 200 -24.99 30.84 -39.92
N ASN A 201 -26.17 30.28 -39.62
CA ASN A 201 -27.49 30.89 -39.75
C ASN A 201 -28.11 31.40 -38.43
N LYS A 202 -27.41 31.32 -37.29
CA LYS A 202 -27.93 31.84 -36.01
C LYS A 202 -27.52 33.31 -35.79
N ASP A 203 -28.51 34.12 -35.48
CA ASP A 203 -28.36 35.53 -35.12
C ASP A 203 -27.64 35.65 -33.76
N LEU A 204 -26.33 35.96 -33.77
CA LEU A 204 -25.46 35.99 -32.58
C LEU A 204 -25.97 36.95 -31.51
N LYS A 205 -26.48 38.12 -31.93
CA LYS A 205 -27.01 39.13 -31.01
C LYS A 205 -28.23 38.62 -30.24
N LYS A 206 -29.09 37.84 -30.88
CA LYS A 206 -30.21 37.19 -30.17
C LYS A 206 -29.74 36.18 -29.14
N LEU A 207 -28.66 35.45 -29.43
CA LEU A 207 -28.07 34.51 -28.48
C LEU A 207 -27.45 35.24 -27.28
N GLU A 208 -26.69 36.32 -27.53
CA GLU A 208 -26.11 37.18 -26.50
C GLU A 208 -27.20 37.71 -25.56
N HIS A 209 -28.24 38.36 -26.08
CA HIS A 209 -29.37 38.85 -25.27
C HIS A 209 -30.07 37.72 -24.50
N SER A 210 -30.26 36.55 -25.11
CA SER A 210 -30.84 35.40 -24.40
C SER A 210 -29.94 34.90 -23.27
N MET A 211 -28.62 34.99 -23.42
CA MET A 211 -27.67 34.59 -22.39
C MET A 211 -27.59 35.62 -21.27
N GLU A 212 -27.61 36.91 -21.58
CA GLU A 212 -27.69 38.02 -20.62
C GLU A 212 -28.89 37.82 -19.68
N ASP A 213 -30.06 37.61 -20.26
CA ASP A 213 -31.30 37.35 -19.54
C ASP A 213 -31.18 36.14 -18.59
N GLN A 214 -30.58 35.04 -19.07
CA GLN A 214 -30.40 33.83 -18.27
C GLN A 214 -29.43 34.07 -17.10
N ILE A 215 -28.29 34.71 -17.36
CA ILE A 215 -27.26 35.01 -16.37
C ILE A 215 -27.84 35.96 -15.31
N TYR A 216 -28.50 37.04 -15.74
CA TYR A 216 -29.12 38.01 -14.85
C TYR A 216 -30.16 37.33 -13.93
N ARG A 217 -31.07 36.52 -14.48
CA ARG A 217 -32.07 35.78 -13.70
C ARG A 217 -31.43 34.83 -12.69
N GLN A 218 -30.38 34.11 -13.07
CA GLN A 218 -29.67 33.20 -12.17
C GLN A 218 -28.98 33.95 -11.03
N LEU A 219 -28.23 35.01 -11.34
CA LEU A 219 -27.53 35.82 -10.35
C LEU A 219 -28.50 36.50 -9.38
N ARG A 220 -29.64 36.99 -9.88
CA ARG A 220 -30.69 37.60 -9.08
C ARG A 220 -31.41 36.60 -8.19
N ARG A 221 -31.82 35.44 -8.75
CA ARG A 221 -32.44 34.34 -7.98
C ARG A 221 -31.51 33.83 -6.89
N CYS A 222 -30.21 33.80 -7.17
CA CYS A 222 -29.21 33.39 -6.20
C CYS A 222 -28.81 34.49 -5.19
N ARG A 223 -29.39 35.70 -5.27
CA ARG A 223 -29.07 36.87 -4.42
C ARG A 223 -27.60 37.28 -4.47
N ILE A 224 -26.93 37.06 -5.60
CA ILE A 224 -25.54 37.48 -5.80
C ILE A 224 -25.48 38.97 -6.17
N ILE A 225 -26.42 39.40 -7.01
CA ILE A 225 -26.64 40.81 -7.34
C ILE A 225 -27.88 41.31 -6.60
N THR A 226 -27.77 42.49 -5.99
CA THR A 226 -28.88 43.17 -5.30
C THR A 226 -29.21 44.49 -5.98
N ASN A 227 -30.16 45.26 -5.43
CA ASN A 227 -30.50 46.60 -5.94
C ASN A 227 -29.40 47.63 -5.67
N SER A 228 -28.53 47.37 -4.69
CA SER A 228 -27.44 48.24 -4.33
C SER A 228 -26.12 47.59 -4.72
N THR A 229 -25.37 48.26 -5.59
CA THR A 229 -24.06 47.80 -6.07
C THR A 229 -23.01 47.82 -4.96
N THR A 230 -23.12 48.74 -4.00
CA THR A 230 -22.17 48.92 -2.89
C THR A 230 -22.05 47.69 -1.98
N LEU A 231 -23.15 46.94 -1.81
CA LEU A 231 -23.17 45.72 -1.00
C LEU A 231 -22.82 44.46 -1.81
N SER A 232 -22.91 44.53 -3.13
CA SER A 232 -22.71 43.39 -4.03
C SER A 232 -21.23 43.21 -4.38
N LEU A 233 -20.81 41.97 -4.68
CA LEU A 233 -19.44 41.65 -5.06
C LEU A 233 -19.00 42.35 -6.36
N PHE A 234 -19.91 42.37 -7.34
CA PHE A 234 -19.75 43.01 -8.65
C PHE A 234 -21.10 43.56 -9.12
N ALA A 235 -21.07 44.40 -10.15
CA ALA A 235 -22.23 44.99 -10.81
C ALA A 235 -22.44 44.38 -12.22
N ILE A 236 -23.68 44.44 -12.69
CA ILE A 236 -24.05 44.11 -14.07
C ILE A 236 -24.71 45.38 -14.65
N PRO A 237 -24.26 45.87 -15.81
CA PRO A 237 -24.85 47.06 -16.40
C PRO A 237 -26.30 46.80 -16.82
N PRO A 238 -27.25 47.70 -16.54
CA PRO A 238 -28.66 47.46 -16.84
C PRO A 238 -29.08 47.79 -18.28
N ASN A 239 -28.39 48.73 -18.92
CA ASN A 239 -28.75 49.26 -20.26
C ASN A 239 -27.59 49.13 -21.27
N GLN A 240 -26.60 48.29 -20.98
CA GLN A 240 -25.47 48.01 -21.87
C GLN A 240 -25.31 46.50 -22.00
N GLU A 241 -24.84 46.06 -23.15
CA GLU A 241 -24.48 44.67 -23.39
C GLU A 241 -23.39 44.25 -22.39
N PHE A 242 -23.44 43.03 -21.87
CA PHE A 242 -22.44 42.50 -20.94
C PHE A 242 -22.02 41.06 -21.25
N VAL A 243 -22.60 40.45 -22.28
CA VAL A 243 -22.18 39.15 -22.81
C VAL A 243 -21.66 39.33 -24.23
N PHE A 244 -20.46 38.84 -24.48
CA PHE A 244 -19.88 38.76 -25.82
C PHE A 244 -19.58 37.31 -26.17
N ILE A 245 -20.00 36.88 -27.35
CA ILE A 245 -19.69 35.56 -27.89
C ILE A 245 -18.75 35.75 -29.07
N GLU A 246 -17.52 35.24 -28.93
CA GLU A 246 -16.58 35.18 -30.03
C GLU A 246 -16.87 33.93 -30.87
N ASP A 247 -17.22 34.16 -32.14
CA ASP A 247 -17.36 33.11 -33.15
C ASP A 247 -15.97 32.77 -33.69
N GLN A 248 -15.41 31.68 -33.16
CA GLN A 248 -14.06 31.26 -33.46
C GLN A 248 -14.07 30.26 -34.63
N ASP A 249 -13.58 30.69 -35.79
CA ASP A 249 -13.32 29.77 -36.92
C ASP A 249 -12.27 28.74 -36.48
N LEU A 250 -12.67 27.47 -36.35
CA LEU A 250 -11.80 26.33 -35.97
C LEU A 250 -10.51 26.27 -36.82
N ASN A 251 -10.59 26.69 -38.08
CA ASN A 251 -9.47 26.74 -39.03
C ASN A 251 -8.37 27.76 -38.64
N VAL A 252 -8.65 28.70 -37.74
CA VAL A 252 -7.72 29.76 -37.31
C VAL A 252 -6.98 29.38 -36.01
N LEU A 253 -7.35 28.32 -35.30
CA LEU A 253 -6.87 28.12 -33.92
C LEU A 253 -5.82 27.04 -33.77
N ASP A 254 -5.70 26.14 -34.75
CA ASP A 254 -4.63 25.18 -34.81
C ASP A 254 -3.57 25.65 -35.81
N LYS A 255 -2.38 26.00 -35.31
CA LYS A 255 -1.25 26.41 -36.17
C LYS A 255 -0.91 25.33 -37.20
N THR A 256 -1.10 24.06 -36.86
CA THR A 256 -0.86 22.96 -37.79
C THR A 256 -1.94 22.91 -38.85
N GLN A 257 -3.22 23.02 -38.50
CA GLN A 257 -4.33 23.10 -39.46
C GLN A 257 -4.25 24.36 -40.33
N GLN A 258 -3.88 25.51 -39.77
CA GLN A 258 -3.59 26.72 -40.54
C GLN A 258 -2.43 26.50 -41.51
N ALA A 259 -1.33 25.91 -41.06
CA ALA A 259 -0.17 25.64 -41.89
C ALA A 259 -0.51 24.64 -43.01
N VAL A 260 -1.29 23.59 -42.70
CA VAL A 260 -1.81 22.63 -43.66
C VAL A 260 -2.76 23.32 -44.64
N ASN A 261 -3.71 24.12 -44.18
CA ASN A 261 -4.63 24.85 -45.05
C ASN A 261 -3.89 25.85 -45.96
N ARG A 262 -2.88 26.56 -45.44
CA ARG A 262 -2.01 27.42 -46.24
C ARG A 262 -1.19 26.63 -47.25
N ALA A 263 -0.65 25.47 -46.86
CA ALA A 263 0.07 24.59 -47.75
C ALA A 263 -0.85 24.02 -48.84
N LEU A 264 -2.07 23.61 -48.50
CA LEU A 264 -3.09 23.17 -49.45
C LEU A 264 -3.44 24.30 -50.44
N ARG A 265 -3.67 25.52 -49.95
CA ARG A 265 -3.90 26.70 -50.81
C ARG A 265 -2.70 26.99 -51.72
N PHE A 266 -1.49 26.84 -51.21
CA PHE A 266 -0.26 27.06 -51.97
C PHE A 266 -0.02 25.97 -53.02
N CYS A 267 -0.34 24.71 -52.72
CA CYS A 267 -0.14 23.57 -53.60
C CYS A 267 -1.23 23.43 -54.68
N PHE A 268 -2.49 23.73 -54.35
CA PHE A 268 -3.61 23.55 -55.26
C PHE A 268 -4.05 24.83 -55.97
N GLY A 269 -3.50 26.00 -55.60
CA GLY A 269 -3.97 27.30 -56.09
C GLY A 269 -5.46 27.53 -55.79
N ASP A 270 -6.01 28.68 -56.18
CA ASP A 270 -7.46 28.98 -56.05
C ASP A 270 -8.34 28.14 -57.01
N CYS A 271 -8.08 26.84 -57.17
CA CYS A 271 -8.94 25.90 -57.91
C CYS A 271 -10.05 25.29 -57.04
N ALA A 272 -10.18 25.70 -55.78
CA ALA A 272 -11.27 25.29 -54.89
C ALA A 272 -12.31 26.41 -54.76
N GLU A 273 -13.42 26.19 -55.47
CA GLU A 273 -14.76 26.73 -55.22
C GLU A 273 -14.99 28.24 -55.38
N LYS A 274 -15.53 28.60 -56.56
CA LYS A 274 -16.55 29.64 -56.67
C LYS A 274 -17.84 29.16 -55.98
N THR A 275 -17.84 29.07 -54.66
CA THR A 275 -19.08 29.05 -53.87
C THR A 275 -19.33 30.47 -53.38
N ASP A 276 -20.27 31.13 -54.05
CA ASP A 276 -20.99 32.33 -53.64
C ASP A 276 -20.20 33.46 -52.96
N ASN A 277 -19.72 34.36 -53.81
CA ASN A 277 -19.29 35.73 -53.49
C ASN A 277 -20.43 36.64 -52.92
N ASN A 278 -21.45 36.08 -52.26
CA ASN A 278 -22.53 36.84 -51.61
C ASN A 278 -22.35 37.03 -50.09
N HIS A 279 -21.24 36.57 -49.49
CA HIS A 279 -20.97 36.77 -48.06
C HIS A 279 -20.05 37.94 -47.71
N LEU A 280 -19.68 38.79 -48.67
CA LEU A 280 -18.99 40.07 -48.43
C LEU A 280 -19.98 41.24 -48.23
N LEU A 281 -21.17 40.97 -47.69
CA LEU A 281 -21.89 42.02 -46.97
C LEU A 281 -21.04 42.35 -45.73
N PRO A 282 -20.85 43.63 -45.37
CA PRO A 282 -20.09 43.97 -44.19
C PRO A 282 -20.83 43.36 -42.99
N ARG A 283 -20.33 42.22 -42.47
CA ARG A 283 -20.73 41.72 -41.15
C ARG A 283 -20.55 42.92 -40.24
N ASN A 284 -21.66 43.46 -39.73
CA ASN A 284 -21.63 44.47 -38.68
C ASN A 284 -20.54 44.07 -37.69
N VAL A 285 -19.64 45.01 -37.41
CA VAL A 285 -18.32 44.80 -36.82
C VAL A 285 -18.48 44.22 -35.41
N HIS A 286 -18.68 42.91 -35.32
CA HIS A 286 -18.79 42.18 -34.04
C HIS A 286 -17.38 41.97 -33.49
N ARG A 287 -16.73 43.06 -33.09
CA ARG A 287 -15.39 43.08 -32.51
C ARG A 287 -15.48 43.30 -31.02
N PHE A 288 -14.73 42.50 -30.27
CA PHE A 288 -14.66 42.62 -28.82
C PHE A 288 -14.10 43.98 -28.40
N LYS A 289 -13.17 44.54 -29.19
CA LYS A 289 -12.58 45.86 -28.95
C LYS A 289 -13.65 46.95 -28.80
N GLU A 290 -14.66 46.98 -29.67
CA GLU A 290 -15.72 48.00 -29.63
C GLU A 290 -16.61 47.81 -28.39
N PHE A 291 -16.98 46.56 -28.10
CA PHE A 291 -17.73 46.16 -26.90
C PHE A 291 -17.02 46.60 -25.60
N LEU A 292 -15.73 46.31 -25.45
CA LEU A 292 -14.98 46.68 -24.25
C LEU A 292 -14.80 48.20 -24.13
N LEU A 293 -14.51 48.88 -25.23
CA LEU A 293 -14.28 50.32 -25.22
C LEU A 293 -15.52 51.11 -24.82
N GLU A 294 -16.74 50.63 -25.08
CA GLU A 294 -17.96 51.29 -24.59
C GLU A 294 -17.99 51.39 -23.05
N HIS A 295 -17.63 50.32 -22.35
CA HIS A 295 -17.57 50.31 -20.89
C HIS A 295 -16.40 51.13 -20.36
N VAL A 296 -15.25 51.12 -21.03
CA VAL A 296 -14.08 51.93 -20.67
C VAL A 296 -14.37 53.43 -20.83
N ASN A 297 -15.04 53.81 -21.92
CA ASN A 297 -15.47 55.20 -22.13
C ASN A 297 -16.50 55.63 -21.08
N THR A 298 -17.39 54.72 -20.68
CA THR A 298 -18.34 54.96 -19.58
C THR A 298 -17.60 55.19 -18.24
N ALA A 299 -16.57 54.40 -17.97
CA ALA A 299 -15.71 54.54 -16.80
C ALA A 299 -15.02 55.92 -16.74
N PHE A 300 -14.40 56.36 -17.84
CA PHE A 300 -13.75 57.67 -17.90
C PHE A 300 -14.74 58.85 -17.89
N GLY A 301 -15.98 58.64 -18.36
CA GLY A 301 -17.01 59.67 -18.44
C GLY A 301 -17.78 59.88 -17.13
N LYS A 302 -18.78 59.04 -16.88
CA LYS A 302 -19.74 59.20 -15.77
C LYS A 302 -19.42 58.33 -14.55
N GLY A 303 -18.50 57.37 -14.70
CA GLY A 303 -18.29 56.30 -13.74
C GLY A 303 -19.43 55.26 -13.78
N PHE A 304 -19.32 54.25 -12.92
CA PHE A 304 -20.32 53.16 -12.85
C PHE A 304 -21.36 53.44 -11.78
N ASP A 305 -22.60 53.70 -12.20
CA ASP A 305 -23.77 53.71 -11.33
C ASP A 305 -24.83 52.74 -11.84
N ASP A 306 -24.60 51.46 -11.57
CA ASP A 306 -25.48 50.35 -11.98
C ASP A 306 -26.50 49.99 -10.89
N SER A 307 -26.78 50.91 -9.95
CA SER A 307 -27.73 50.69 -8.86
C SER A 307 -29.17 50.71 -9.40
N LEU A 308 -29.98 49.73 -9.00
CA LEU A 308 -31.36 49.59 -9.47
C LEU A 308 -32.34 50.00 -8.37
N GLY A 309 -32.93 51.19 -8.46
CA GLY A 309 -34.00 51.65 -7.57
C GLY A 309 -34.13 53.17 -7.47
N ARG A 310 -35.28 53.66 -7.00
CA ARG A 310 -35.58 55.11 -6.90
C ARG A 310 -34.85 55.83 -5.75
N HIS A 311 -34.22 55.10 -4.82
CA HIS A 311 -33.61 55.66 -3.60
C HIS A 311 -32.22 55.06 -3.31
N THR A 312 -31.44 54.76 -4.35
CA THR A 312 -30.10 54.17 -4.17
C THR A 312 -29.05 55.26 -3.99
N ASN A 313 -28.21 55.12 -2.95
CA ASN A 313 -27.01 55.95 -2.80
C ASN A 313 -26.12 55.83 -4.04
N THR A 314 -25.52 56.92 -4.48
CA THR A 314 -24.55 56.93 -5.58
C THR A 314 -23.40 55.98 -5.28
N ALA A 315 -23.11 55.07 -6.21
CA ALA A 315 -21.99 54.15 -6.06
C ALA A 315 -20.66 54.91 -6.08
N HIS A 316 -19.74 54.56 -5.18
CA HIS A 316 -18.39 55.13 -5.20
C HIS A 316 -17.65 54.65 -6.45
N PHE A 317 -17.02 55.60 -7.14
CA PHE A 317 -16.23 55.33 -8.32
C PHE A 317 -15.06 56.30 -8.37
N GLU A 318 -13.85 55.76 -8.37
CA GLU A 318 -12.60 56.51 -8.45
C GLU A 318 -11.67 55.86 -9.48
N ILE A 319 -10.99 56.68 -10.30
CA ILE A 319 -9.89 56.22 -11.17
C ILE A 319 -8.59 56.76 -10.57
N PRO A 320 -7.88 55.97 -9.75
CA PRO A 320 -6.64 56.42 -9.12
C PRO A 320 -5.51 56.53 -10.16
N PRO A 321 -4.49 57.36 -9.90
CA PRO A 321 -3.27 57.32 -10.67
C PRO A 321 -2.55 55.98 -10.47
N LEU A 322 -1.79 55.55 -11.49
CA LEU A 322 -1.08 54.26 -11.44
C LEU A 322 -0.09 54.15 -10.28
N SER A 323 0.51 55.26 -9.85
CA SER A 323 1.38 55.34 -8.68
C SER A 323 0.69 54.85 -7.40
N VAL A 324 -0.46 55.44 -7.08
CA VAL A 324 -1.26 55.06 -5.90
C VAL A 324 -1.80 53.64 -6.05
N TRP A 325 -2.25 53.28 -7.26
CA TRP A 325 -2.75 51.93 -7.52
C TRP A 325 -1.68 50.84 -7.35
N ALA A 326 -0.44 51.07 -7.79
CA ALA A 326 0.65 50.09 -7.67
C ALA A 326 1.00 49.80 -6.21
N VAL A 327 1.01 50.83 -5.35
CA VAL A 327 1.24 50.69 -3.91
C VAL A 327 0.06 49.99 -3.23
N ALA A 328 -1.17 50.42 -3.53
CA ALA A 328 -2.40 49.82 -2.98
C ALA A 328 -2.55 48.35 -3.38
N SER A 329 -2.38 48.02 -4.66
CA SER A 329 -2.47 46.65 -5.15
C SER A 329 -1.39 45.75 -4.55
N SER A 330 -0.16 46.24 -4.36
CA SER A 330 0.90 45.50 -3.66
C SER A 330 0.53 45.19 -2.20
N ALA A 331 -0.08 46.15 -1.49
CA ALA A 331 -0.51 45.95 -0.12
C ALA A 331 -1.67 44.94 -0.01
N ILE A 332 -2.69 45.07 -0.88
CA ILE A 332 -3.83 44.13 -0.91
C ILE A 332 -3.35 42.73 -1.31
N TYR A 333 -2.41 42.61 -2.26
CA TYR A 333 -1.83 41.34 -2.67
C TYR A 333 -1.19 40.62 -1.48
N LYS A 334 -0.39 41.32 -0.66
CA LYS A 334 0.22 40.75 0.55
C LYS A 334 -0.82 40.24 1.56
N VAL A 335 -1.97 40.89 1.67
CA VAL A 335 -3.06 40.47 2.57
C VAL A 335 -3.82 39.24 2.04
N LEU A 336 -4.08 39.16 0.74
CA LEU A 336 -4.94 38.11 0.17
C LEU A 336 -4.18 36.90 -0.36
N LEU A 337 -2.99 37.11 -0.94
CA LEU A 337 -2.16 36.07 -1.58
C LEU A 337 -0.76 35.93 -0.97
N GLY A 338 -0.33 36.87 -0.12
CA GLY A 338 0.96 36.79 0.57
C GLY A 338 0.99 35.78 1.71
N GLU A 339 2.16 35.65 2.35
CA GLU A 339 2.33 34.77 3.51
C GLU A 339 1.42 35.19 4.68
N GLU A 340 0.78 34.20 5.30
CA GLU A 340 -0.19 34.41 6.38
C GLU A 340 0.52 34.72 7.71
N THR A 341 0.93 35.97 7.87
CA THR A 341 1.65 36.48 9.05
C THR A 341 0.72 36.79 10.23
N ASN A 342 -0.52 37.20 9.96
CA ASN A 342 -1.48 37.59 10.99
C ASN A 342 -2.47 36.44 11.30
N SER A 343 -2.71 36.18 12.60
CA SER A 343 -3.67 35.15 13.04
C SER A 343 -5.09 35.40 12.51
N LYS A 344 -5.52 36.67 12.44
CA LYS A 344 -6.83 37.04 11.87
C LYS A 344 -6.88 36.77 10.36
N GLN A 345 -5.80 37.03 9.64
CA GLN A 345 -5.67 36.75 8.21
C GLN A 345 -5.77 35.25 7.94
N ARG A 346 -5.04 34.43 8.71
CA ARG A 346 -5.12 32.96 8.65
C ARG A 346 -6.52 32.44 8.95
N GLN A 347 -7.23 33.04 9.91
CA GLN A 347 -8.61 32.65 10.21
C GLN A 347 -9.55 32.96 9.04
N VAL A 348 -9.48 34.16 8.46
CA VAL A 348 -10.34 34.57 7.33
C VAL A 348 -10.05 33.73 6.09
N LEU A 349 -8.78 33.58 5.72
CA LEU A 349 -8.38 32.79 4.55
C LEU A 349 -8.59 31.28 4.76
N GLY A 350 -8.46 30.79 6.00
CA GLY A 350 -8.78 29.40 6.35
C GLY A 350 -10.28 29.08 6.18
N LEU A 351 -11.18 30.05 6.37
CA LEU A 351 -12.61 29.86 6.07
C LEU A 351 -12.85 29.61 4.59
N LEU A 352 -12.09 30.28 3.71
CA LEU A 352 -12.17 30.07 2.26
C LEU A 352 -11.75 28.63 1.92
N SER A 353 -10.60 28.17 2.41
CA SER A 353 -10.12 26.80 2.18
C SER A 353 -11.13 25.76 2.70
N ASN A 354 -11.68 25.98 3.89
CA ASN A 354 -12.70 25.12 4.48
C ASN A 354 -14.01 25.06 3.68
N SER A 355 -14.36 26.13 2.96
CA SER A 355 -15.55 26.17 2.11
C SER A 355 -15.40 25.33 0.83
N PHE A 356 -14.17 25.10 0.35
CA PHE A 356 -13.89 24.27 -0.82
C PHE A 356 -13.56 22.81 -0.47
N ASN A 357 -13.25 22.53 0.80
CA ASN A 357 -13.00 21.18 1.34
C ASN A 357 -14.27 20.36 1.64
N VAL A 358 -15.38 20.61 0.95
CA VAL A 358 -16.67 19.94 1.22
C VAL A 358 -16.56 18.43 1.05
N SER A 359 -15.86 17.96 0.02
CA SER A 359 -15.65 16.52 -0.26
C SER A 359 -14.83 15.83 0.83
N ILE A 360 -13.74 16.46 1.27
CA ILE A 360 -12.86 15.96 2.34
C ILE A 360 -13.65 15.90 3.65
N ARG A 361 -14.33 16.99 4.03
CA ARG A 361 -15.13 17.04 5.27
C ARG A 361 -16.27 16.02 5.27
N PHE A 362 -16.94 15.84 4.14
CA PHE A 362 -17.96 14.81 3.99
C PHE A 362 -17.37 13.41 4.18
N SER A 363 -16.20 13.15 3.58
CA SER A 363 -15.49 11.88 3.72
C SER A 363 -15.10 11.61 5.16
N GLU A 364 -14.45 12.57 5.83
CA GLU A 364 -14.07 12.46 7.24
C GLU A 364 -15.28 12.19 8.15
N ALA A 365 -16.35 12.97 7.99
CA ALA A 365 -17.55 12.80 8.80
C ALA A 365 -18.21 11.43 8.58
N ARG A 366 -18.21 10.93 7.33
CA ARG A 366 -18.73 9.61 7.01
C ARG A 366 -17.85 8.50 7.59
N CYS A 367 -16.55 8.57 7.37
CA CYS A 367 -15.58 7.59 7.86
C CYS A 367 -15.59 7.52 9.39
N LYS A 368 -15.59 8.66 10.10
CA LYS A 368 -15.71 8.71 11.57
C LYS A 368 -16.97 7.99 12.08
N LYS A 369 -18.09 8.10 11.36
CA LYS A 369 -19.34 7.44 11.74
C LYS A 369 -19.32 5.93 11.47
N VAL A 370 -18.64 5.50 10.40
CA VAL A 370 -18.57 4.09 9.97
C VAL A 370 -17.51 3.31 10.76
N LEU A 371 -16.44 3.98 11.20
CA LEU A 371 -15.33 3.39 11.96
C LEU A 371 -15.80 2.52 13.16
N PRO A 372 -16.62 3.01 14.10
CA PRO A 372 -17.07 2.19 15.24
C PRO A 372 -17.92 0.99 14.81
N MET A 373 -18.66 1.09 13.70
CA MET A 373 -19.47 -0.01 13.18
C MET A 373 -18.59 -1.13 12.59
N ALA A 374 -17.53 -0.76 11.86
CA ALA A 374 -16.55 -1.73 11.35
C ALA A 374 -15.75 -2.38 12.50
N PHE A 375 -15.38 -1.60 13.52
CA PHE A 375 -14.73 -2.13 14.72
C PHE A 375 -15.65 -3.06 15.52
N ALA A 376 -16.94 -2.75 15.64
CA ALA A 376 -17.91 -3.67 16.26
C ALA A 376 -18.03 -4.99 15.50
N ALA A 377 -18.00 -4.96 14.16
CA ALA A 377 -17.99 -6.17 13.33
C ALA A 377 -16.70 -7.01 13.50
N TYR A 378 -15.58 -6.37 13.85
CA TYR A 378 -14.35 -7.08 14.25
C TYR A 378 -14.52 -7.77 15.61
N GLN A 379 -15.13 -7.08 16.59
CA GLN A 379 -15.31 -7.58 17.95
C GLN A 379 -16.35 -8.69 18.09
N GLU A 380 -17.20 -8.87 17.08
CA GLU A 380 -18.31 -9.82 17.11
C GLU A 380 -17.83 -11.29 17.06
N GLY A 381 -18.06 -12.03 18.15
CA GLY A 381 -17.75 -13.46 18.24
C GLY A 381 -16.25 -13.76 18.26
N LEU A 382 -15.45 -12.93 18.93
CA LEU A 382 -14.01 -13.18 19.12
C LEU A 382 -13.76 -14.21 20.25
N PRO A 383 -12.85 -15.18 20.04
CA PRO A 383 -12.31 -16.02 21.10
C PRO A 383 -11.55 -15.21 22.16
N THR A 384 -11.30 -15.81 23.33
CA THR A 384 -10.50 -15.18 24.40
C THR A 384 -9.07 -14.89 23.95
N HIS A 385 -8.43 -15.86 23.28
CA HIS A 385 -7.13 -15.73 22.63
C HIS A 385 -7.18 -16.34 21.24
N TYR A 386 -6.48 -15.76 20.26
CA TYR A 386 -6.47 -16.24 18.87
C TYR A 386 -5.15 -15.93 18.15
N THR A 387 -4.89 -16.66 17.06
CA THR A 387 -3.70 -16.52 16.21
C THR A 387 -3.73 -15.22 15.39
N LYS A 388 -2.55 -14.83 14.91
CA LYS A 388 -2.36 -13.76 13.94
C LYS A 388 -3.13 -14.02 12.64
N ALA A 389 -3.17 -15.26 12.16
CA ALA A 389 -3.94 -15.60 10.96
C ALA A 389 -5.45 -15.35 11.15
N TYR A 390 -6.01 -15.66 12.32
CA TYR A 390 -7.41 -15.38 12.64
C TYR A 390 -7.65 -13.86 12.77
N HIS A 391 -6.72 -13.15 13.42
CA HIS A 391 -6.73 -11.69 13.50
C HIS A 391 -6.77 -11.05 12.10
N GLU A 392 -5.85 -11.42 11.20
CA GLU A 392 -5.76 -10.89 9.84
C GLU A 392 -7.03 -11.19 9.02
N GLY A 393 -7.60 -12.39 9.17
CA GLY A 393 -8.88 -12.74 8.54
C GLY A 393 -10.05 -11.89 9.03
N ARG A 394 -10.14 -11.66 10.35
CA ARG A 394 -11.17 -10.79 10.95
C ARG A 394 -10.96 -9.32 10.59
N LEU A 395 -9.72 -8.86 10.52
CA LEU A 395 -9.35 -7.52 10.09
C LEU A 395 -9.73 -7.27 8.63
N ALA A 396 -9.49 -8.25 7.75
CA ALA A 396 -9.93 -8.19 6.35
C ALA A 396 -11.45 -8.11 6.23
N PHE A 397 -12.19 -8.86 7.05
CA PHE A 397 -13.64 -8.78 7.12
C PHE A 397 -14.12 -7.39 7.58
N ALA A 398 -13.55 -6.87 8.66
CA ALA A 398 -13.87 -5.53 9.17
C ALA A 398 -13.57 -4.43 8.14
N ASN A 399 -12.46 -4.54 7.41
CA ASN A 399 -12.12 -3.64 6.30
C ASN A 399 -13.17 -3.70 5.17
N SER A 400 -13.68 -4.89 4.84
CA SER A 400 -14.75 -5.05 3.84
C SER A 400 -16.03 -4.32 4.28
N VAL A 401 -16.44 -4.50 5.54
CA VAL A 401 -17.60 -3.78 6.12
C VAL A 401 -17.37 -2.27 6.11
N PHE A 402 -16.16 -1.82 6.45
CA PHE A 402 -15.80 -0.40 6.39
C PHE A 402 -15.96 0.16 4.97
N LEU A 403 -15.37 -0.50 3.98
CA LEU A 403 -15.40 -0.08 2.56
C LEU A 403 -16.81 -0.10 1.95
N GLN A 404 -17.71 -0.96 2.43
CA GLN A 404 -19.11 -0.96 2.00
C GLN A 404 -19.81 0.38 2.31
N HIS A 405 -19.48 1.01 3.44
CA HIS A 405 -20.19 2.19 3.95
C HIS A 405 -19.39 3.50 3.95
N ALA A 406 -18.06 3.44 3.93
CA ALA A 406 -17.16 4.58 3.86
C ALA A 406 -17.04 5.09 2.41
N ARG A 407 -16.92 6.41 2.23
CA ARG A 407 -16.81 7.05 0.91
C ARG A 407 -15.88 8.26 0.99
N GLY A 408 -15.16 8.53 -0.10
CA GLY A 408 -14.37 9.74 -0.32
C GLY A 408 -12.86 9.60 -0.07
N PRO A 409 -12.10 10.70 -0.21
CA PRO A 409 -10.63 10.68 -0.22
C PRO A 409 -9.99 10.23 1.10
N SER A 410 -10.65 10.45 2.24
CA SER A 410 -10.08 10.14 3.56
C SER A 410 -10.22 8.66 3.94
N CYS A 411 -10.77 7.80 3.07
CA CYS A 411 -10.99 6.38 3.41
C CYS A 411 -9.69 5.64 3.73
N SER A 412 -8.61 5.89 2.98
CA SER A 412 -7.31 5.24 3.19
C SER A 412 -6.76 5.49 4.60
N LYS A 413 -6.82 6.75 5.05
CA LYS A 413 -6.42 7.14 6.41
C LYS A 413 -7.22 6.39 7.48
N TYR A 414 -8.54 6.35 7.34
CA TYR A 414 -9.40 5.68 8.33
C TYR A 414 -9.32 4.15 8.30
N ILE A 415 -8.87 3.55 7.19
CA ILE A 415 -8.56 2.12 7.14
C ILE A 415 -7.28 1.83 7.95
N ALA A 416 -6.28 2.70 7.86
CA ALA A 416 -5.09 2.59 8.70
C ALA A 416 -5.44 2.76 10.19
N ASP A 417 -6.28 3.74 10.52
CA ASP A 417 -6.80 3.93 11.88
C ASP A 417 -7.57 2.68 12.37
N LEU A 418 -8.44 2.10 11.55
CA LEU A 418 -9.18 0.86 11.87
C LEU A 418 -8.21 -0.30 12.14
N LYS A 419 -7.19 -0.44 11.29
CA LYS A 419 -6.17 -1.47 11.45
C LYS A 419 -5.45 -1.31 12.79
N GLN A 420 -5.01 -0.10 13.11
CA GLN A 420 -4.36 0.21 14.38
C GLN A 420 -5.26 -0.13 15.58
N MET A 421 -6.54 0.23 15.55
CA MET A 421 -7.49 -0.09 16.63
C MET A 421 -7.67 -1.60 16.82
N CYS A 422 -7.75 -2.36 15.72
CA CYS A 422 -7.84 -3.82 15.75
C CYS A 422 -6.54 -4.48 16.25
N ASP A 423 -5.39 -3.96 15.82
CA ASP A 423 -4.07 -4.41 16.27
C ASP A 423 -3.94 -4.18 17.78
N GLU A 424 -4.23 -2.98 18.28
CA GLU A 424 -4.20 -2.65 19.71
C GLU A 424 -5.11 -3.59 20.52
N HIS A 425 -6.33 -3.86 20.03
CA HIS A 425 -7.25 -4.79 20.68
C HIS A 425 -6.76 -6.24 20.69
N TRP A 426 -5.95 -6.67 19.71
CA TRP A 426 -5.36 -8.00 19.70
C TRP A 426 -4.14 -8.10 20.63
N HIS A 427 -3.31 -7.05 20.67
CA HIS A 427 -2.15 -6.96 21.57
C HIS A 427 -2.54 -6.77 23.04
N ASP A 428 -3.80 -6.41 23.33
CA ASP A 428 -4.37 -6.33 24.69
C ASP A 428 -4.62 -7.73 25.30
N GLY A 429 -3.57 -8.56 25.37
CA GLY A 429 -3.59 -9.87 26.02
C GLY A 429 -4.38 -10.97 25.29
N ARG A 430 -4.85 -10.74 24.05
CA ARG A 430 -5.65 -11.72 23.27
C ARG A 430 -4.81 -12.56 22.30
N GLN A 431 -3.49 -12.49 22.41
CA GLN A 431 -2.58 -13.26 21.58
C GLN A 431 -2.47 -14.70 22.08
N MET A 432 -2.56 -15.64 21.14
CA MET A 432 -2.32 -17.06 21.39
C MET A 432 -0.87 -17.41 21.02
N CYS A 433 -0.26 -18.35 21.75
CA CYS A 433 1.05 -18.87 21.41
C CYS A 433 1.00 -19.67 20.10
N GLU A 434 1.85 -19.34 19.13
CA GLU A 434 1.87 -19.98 17.80
C GLU A 434 2.97 -21.04 17.65
N VAL A 435 3.64 -21.41 18.76
CA VAL A 435 4.67 -22.46 18.74
C VAL A 435 4.04 -23.79 18.36
N LEU A 436 4.67 -24.48 17.43
CA LEU A 436 4.25 -25.80 16.98
C LEU A 436 4.94 -26.88 17.81
N SER A 437 4.20 -27.94 18.15
CA SER A 437 4.77 -29.15 18.72
C SER A 437 5.64 -29.88 17.71
N LEU A 438 6.42 -30.86 18.17
CA LEU A 438 7.20 -31.74 17.29
C LEU A 438 6.33 -32.56 16.32
N THR A 439 5.02 -32.65 16.58
CA THR A 439 4.05 -33.30 15.69
C THR A 439 3.29 -32.32 14.80
N GLY A 440 3.56 -31.02 14.91
CA GLY A 440 2.99 -29.96 14.07
C GLY A 440 1.70 -29.31 14.58
N ASN A 441 1.28 -29.55 15.83
CA ASN A 441 0.09 -28.93 16.41
C ASN A 441 0.45 -27.61 17.13
N PRO A 442 -0.32 -26.53 16.97
CA PRO A 442 -0.06 -25.26 17.66
C PRO A 442 -0.39 -25.33 19.15
N CYS A 443 0.34 -24.55 19.94
CA CYS A 443 0.04 -24.31 21.35
C CYS A 443 -1.33 -23.64 21.51
N THR A 444 -2.12 -24.07 22.50
CA THR A 444 -3.45 -23.49 22.80
C THR A 444 -3.44 -22.48 23.94
N GLN A 445 -2.26 -22.19 24.50
CA GLN A 445 -2.10 -21.27 25.62
C GLN A 445 -2.03 -19.81 25.14
N PRO A 446 -2.40 -18.82 25.98
CA PRO A 446 -2.11 -17.42 25.70
C PRO A 446 -0.62 -17.21 25.54
N LEU A 447 -0.18 -16.12 24.92
CA LEU A 447 1.24 -15.81 24.80
C LEU A 447 1.94 -15.92 26.17
N HIS A 448 2.98 -16.75 26.25
CA HIS A 448 3.61 -17.17 27.50
C HIS A 448 5.11 -17.37 27.30
N LEU A 449 5.88 -17.32 28.41
CA LEU A 449 7.30 -17.68 28.42
C LEU A 449 7.44 -19.18 28.71
N ASN A 450 8.39 -19.84 28.05
CA ASN A 450 8.68 -21.25 28.31
C ASN A 450 9.39 -21.42 29.67
N VAL A 451 9.12 -22.51 30.38
CA VAL A 451 9.66 -22.83 31.71
C VAL A 451 11.12 -23.31 31.61
N GLU A 452 11.51 -23.90 30.48
CA GLU A 452 12.84 -24.46 30.25
C GLU A 452 13.65 -23.48 29.38
N GLY A 453 14.74 -22.96 29.95
CA GLY A 453 15.54 -21.85 29.42
C GLY A 453 16.26 -22.08 28.10
N GLU A 454 15.50 -22.27 27.03
CA GLU A 454 15.92 -21.98 25.66
C GLU A 454 15.40 -20.59 25.26
N GLU A 455 16.18 -19.90 24.42
CA GLU A 455 16.03 -18.50 24.02
C GLU A 455 14.55 -18.08 23.84
N PRO A 456 14.14 -16.92 24.38
CA PRO A 456 12.80 -16.40 24.15
C PRO A 456 12.55 -16.26 22.65
N CYS A 457 11.37 -16.66 22.20
CA CYS A 457 10.92 -16.36 20.85
C CYS A 457 11.03 -14.84 20.64
N GLU A 458 11.66 -14.39 19.53
CA GLU A 458 11.98 -12.98 19.25
C GLU A 458 10.76 -12.02 19.32
N THR A 459 9.54 -12.55 19.39
CA THR A 459 8.29 -11.80 19.57
C THR A 459 7.98 -11.38 21.02
N ALA A 460 8.72 -11.85 22.03
CA ALA A 460 8.41 -11.58 23.45
C ALA A 460 9.05 -10.29 24.03
N LEU A 461 9.85 -9.55 23.26
CA LEU A 461 10.70 -8.46 23.78
C LEU A 461 10.06 -7.06 23.79
N SER A 462 8.74 -6.93 23.60
CA SER A 462 8.10 -5.61 23.59
C SER A 462 6.73 -5.57 24.25
N LYS A 463 6.69 -5.49 25.59
CA LYS A 463 5.87 -4.55 26.41
C LYS A 463 5.62 -5.07 27.84
N SER A 464 5.13 -4.16 28.66
CA SER A 464 5.28 -3.96 30.12
C SER A 464 4.55 -4.90 31.08
N ASP A 465 3.99 -6.02 30.64
CA ASP A 465 3.31 -6.97 31.53
C ASP A 465 4.10 -8.28 31.65
N PRO A 466 4.32 -8.81 32.87
CA PRO A 466 5.04 -10.07 33.03
C PRO A 466 4.22 -11.21 32.41
N LEU A 467 4.65 -11.67 31.24
CA LEU A 467 4.09 -12.86 30.59
C LEU A 467 4.14 -14.03 31.57
N SER A 468 3.04 -14.77 31.67
CA SER A 468 2.97 -15.96 32.52
C SER A 468 3.98 -17.00 32.02
N THR A 469 4.73 -17.62 32.93
CA THR A 469 5.64 -18.72 32.62
C THR A 469 4.84 -20.03 32.69
N MET A 470 4.62 -20.67 31.53
CA MET A 470 3.85 -21.90 31.42
C MET A 470 4.48 -22.83 30.38
N PRO A 471 4.34 -24.17 30.51
CA PRO A 471 4.78 -25.09 29.48
C PRO A 471 3.85 -25.03 28.27
N HIS A 472 4.40 -25.23 27.07
CA HIS A 472 3.58 -25.34 25.85
C HIS A 472 2.67 -26.56 25.92
N SER A 473 1.44 -26.41 25.42
CA SER A 473 0.47 -27.51 25.35
C SER A 473 -0.41 -27.33 24.13
N SER A 474 -0.51 -28.36 23.29
CA SER A 474 -1.45 -28.39 22.15
C SER A 474 -2.81 -29.01 22.52
N GLY A 475 -2.95 -29.52 23.75
CA GLY A 475 -4.13 -30.26 24.20
C GLY A 475 -4.29 -31.65 23.57
N VAL A 476 -3.45 -32.02 22.59
CA VAL A 476 -3.48 -33.33 21.94
C VAL A 476 -2.79 -34.37 22.82
N ARG A 477 -3.40 -35.56 22.91
CA ARG A 477 -2.87 -36.70 23.67
C ARG A 477 -2.77 -37.93 22.78
N TYR A 478 -1.59 -38.54 22.80
CA TYR A 478 -1.30 -39.80 22.13
C TYR A 478 -1.28 -40.94 23.15
N VAL A 479 -1.42 -42.17 22.68
CA VAL A 479 -1.19 -43.36 23.51
C VAL A 479 0.19 -43.91 23.17
N SER A 480 1.03 -44.10 24.17
CA SER A 480 2.38 -44.65 23.99
C SER A 480 2.68 -45.74 25.02
N THR A 481 3.59 -46.64 24.71
CA THR A 481 3.96 -47.78 25.57
C THR A 481 5.21 -47.48 26.38
N CYS A 482 5.37 -48.12 27.55
CA CYS A 482 6.66 -48.10 28.27
C CYS A 482 7.78 -48.81 27.50
N ASN A 483 9.02 -48.66 27.96
CA ASN A 483 10.22 -49.29 27.37
C ASN A 483 10.12 -50.82 27.20
N CYS A 484 9.32 -51.51 28.01
CA CYS A 484 9.11 -52.95 27.90
C CYS A 484 7.84 -53.38 27.17
N GLY A 485 7.03 -52.42 26.71
CA GLY A 485 5.77 -52.67 26.01
C GLY A 485 4.57 -53.05 26.88
N ARG A 486 4.75 -53.31 28.18
CA ARG A 486 3.73 -53.90 29.08
C ARG A 486 2.60 -52.98 29.50
N LYS A 487 2.86 -51.68 29.58
CA LYS A 487 1.88 -50.67 30.01
C LYS A 487 1.78 -49.59 28.94
N GLN A 488 0.54 -49.24 28.60
CA GLN A 488 0.23 -48.06 27.80
C GLN A 488 -0.13 -46.90 28.71
N GLY A 489 0.28 -45.70 28.34
CA GLY A 489 -0.03 -44.47 29.05
C GLY A 489 -0.38 -43.34 28.08
N PRO A 490 -1.17 -42.35 28.55
CA PRO A 490 -1.38 -41.13 27.79
C PRO A 490 -0.08 -40.32 27.76
N ARG A 491 0.37 -39.97 26.56
CA ARG A 491 1.53 -39.10 26.30
C ARG A 491 1.03 -37.80 25.71
N GLU A 492 1.34 -36.69 26.35
CA GLU A 492 1.04 -35.37 25.80
C GLU A 492 1.91 -35.08 24.57
N ASP A 493 1.41 -34.24 23.67
CA ASP A 493 2.12 -33.85 22.47
C ASP A 493 3.39 -33.05 22.82
N PRO A 494 4.60 -33.57 22.51
CA PRO A 494 5.83 -32.97 23.00
C PRO A 494 6.24 -31.76 22.17
N PHE A 495 6.63 -30.69 22.85
CA PHE A 495 7.26 -29.51 22.26
C PHE A 495 8.80 -29.57 22.33
N VAL A 496 9.34 -30.37 23.25
CA VAL A 496 10.78 -30.54 23.48
C VAL A 496 11.17 -32.01 23.29
N LEU A 497 12.33 -32.26 22.68
CA LEU A 497 12.84 -33.61 22.39
C LEU A 497 13.05 -34.45 23.66
N ARG A 498 13.42 -33.81 24.77
CA ARG A 498 13.61 -34.47 26.07
C ARG A 498 12.30 -35.05 26.62
N ILE A 499 11.23 -34.25 26.60
CA ILE A 499 9.87 -34.70 26.96
C ILE A 499 9.46 -35.85 26.04
N ALA A 500 9.77 -35.73 24.74
CA ALA A 500 9.42 -36.73 23.75
C ALA A 500 10.08 -38.09 24.02
N ASN A 501 11.40 -38.12 24.22
CA ASN A 501 12.20 -39.34 24.14
C ASN A 501 12.69 -39.86 25.49
N CYS A 502 12.60 -39.06 26.56
CA CYS A 502 13.15 -39.41 27.87
C CYS A 502 12.10 -39.35 28.99
N GLU A 503 11.50 -38.20 29.23
CA GLU A 503 10.73 -37.96 30.46
C GLU A 503 9.46 -38.82 30.56
N PHE A 504 8.70 -38.94 29.47
CA PHE A 504 7.53 -39.82 29.43
C PHE A 504 7.88 -41.27 29.78
N TYR A 505 8.96 -41.78 29.18
CA TYR A 505 9.39 -43.17 29.37
C TYR A 505 9.99 -43.38 30.76
N ALA A 506 10.73 -42.41 31.28
CA ALA A 506 11.26 -42.44 32.64
C ALA A 506 10.13 -42.46 33.68
N ALA A 507 9.10 -41.64 33.50
CA ALA A 507 7.93 -41.63 34.38
C ALA A 507 7.17 -42.97 34.34
N LEU A 508 6.92 -43.53 33.15
CA LEU A 508 6.26 -44.85 33.03
C LEU A 508 7.14 -46.02 33.51
N ALA A 509 8.47 -45.85 33.51
CA ALA A 509 9.40 -46.90 33.93
C ALA A 509 9.34 -47.19 35.43
N VAL A 510 9.09 -46.18 36.26
CA VAL A 510 8.94 -46.35 37.73
C VAL A 510 7.83 -47.35 38.05
N ASP A 511 6.69 -47.24 37.35
CA ASP A 511 5.52 -48.07 37.57
C ASP A 511 5.63 -49.49 36.98
N CYS A 512 6.45 -49.70 35.95
CA CYS A 512 6.35 -50.89 35.10
C CYS A 512 7.69 -51.55 34.74
N CYS A 513 8.76 -50.77 34.55
CA CYS A 513 10.04 -51.25 34.01
C CYS A 513 11.15 -51.36 35.06
N SER A 514 10.85 -51.10 36.34
CA SER A 514 11.82 -51.07 37.45
C SER A 514 12.57 -52.38 37.69
N SER A 515 12.03 -53.51 37.24
CA SER A 515 12.64 -54.85 37.39
C SER A 515 13.51 -55.29 36.20
N LEU A 516 13.67 -54.45 35.17
CA LEU A 516 14.44 -54.76 33.97
C LEU A 516 15.90 -54.33 34.11
N HIS A 517 16.81 -55.09 33.49
CA HIS A 517 18.22 -54.74 33.43
C HIS A 517 18.41 -53.57 32.46
N SER A 518 18.68 -52.37 32.98
CA SER A 518 18.95 -51.17 32.18
C SER A 518 20.45 -50.94 32.10
N LEU A 519 21.00 -50.92 30.89
CA LEU A 519 22.36 -50.47 30.65
C LEU A 519 22.38 -48.93 30.55
N THR A 520 23.19 -48.29 31.40
CA THR A 520 23.35 -46.83 31.38
C THR A 520 24.37 -46.45 30.31
N PHE A 521 23.92 -45.67 29.33
CA PHE A 521 24.79 -45.11 28.30
C PHE A 521 25.44 -43.83 28.79
N PRO A 522 26.68 -43.53 28.36
CA PRO A 522 27.34 -42.28 28.71
C PRO A 522 26.57 -41.10 28.09
N VAL A 523 26.23 -40.13 28.93
CA VAL A 523 25.54 -38.89 28.57
C VAL A 523 26.53 -37.74 28.73
N PHE A 524 26.33 -36.66 27.99
CA PHE A 524 27.13 -35.45 28.12
C PHE A 524 27.00 -34.85 29.53
N GLU A 525 28.12 -34.64 30.20
CA GLU A 525 28.19 -33.96 31.50
C GLU A 525 28.86 -32.59 31.30
N PRO A 526 28.12 -31.48 31.47
CA PRO A 526 28.68 -30.15 31.29
C PRO A 526 29.71 -29.85 32.37
N SER A 527 30.88 -29.34 31.97
CA SER A 527 31.92 -28.90 32.91
C SER A 527 31.83 -27.39 33.24
N ILE A 528 30.97 -26.65 32.52
CA ILE A 528 30.75 -25.20 32.61
C ILE A 528 29.25 -24.97 32.35
N ASP A 529 28.66 -23.92 32.94
CA ASP A 529 27.23 -23.59 32.78
C ASP A 529 26.82 -23.16 31.35
N ASP A 530 27.79 -22.76 30.50
CA ASP A 530 27.56 -22.25 29.15
C ASP A 530 27.98 -23.27 28.08
N PHE A 531 27.16 -24.32 27.91
CA PHE A 531 27.40 -25.43 26.96
C PHE A 531 26.37 -25.41 25.81
N LYS A 532 26.78 -25.84 24.61
CA LYS A 532 25.95 -25.69 23.37
C LYS A 532 25.80 -26.98 22.59
N ALA A 533 24.73 -27.05 21.78
CA ALA A 533 24.56 -28.17 20.84
C ALA A 533 25.63 -28.09 19.74
N ALA A 534 26.33 -29.19 19.48
CA ALA A 534 27.33 -29.28 18.42
C ALA A 534 26.68 -29.12 17.04
N ARG A 535 27.27 -28.30 16.17
CA ARG A 535 26.84 -28.19 14.77
C ARG A 535 27.28 -29.42 13.98
N VAL A 536 26.44 -30.45 13.95
CA VAL A 536 26.65 -31.62 13.11
C VAL A 536 26.33 -31.23 11.67
N ALA A 537 27.32 -31.27 10.78
CA ALA A 537 27.09 -31.09 9.35
C ALA A 537 26.25 -32.25 8.84
N VAL A 538 24.94 -32.05 8.70
CA VAL A 538 24.08 -32.95 7.94
C VAL A 538 24.41 -32.67 6.49
N ASP A 539 25.03 -33.64 5.82
CA ASP A 539 25.27 -33.60 4.38
C ASP A 539 23.90 -33.72 3.67
N GLU A 540 23.18 -32.59 3.53
CA GLU A 540 21.98 -32.48 2.71
C GLU A 540 22.37 -32.57 1.23
N GLN A 541 22.76 -33.77 0.78
CA GLN A 541 22.65 -34.11 -0.61
C GLN A 541 21.20 -34.54 -0.89
N PRO A 542 20.49 -33.87 -1.81
CA PRO A 542 19.11 -34.23 -2.13
C PRO A 542 19.12 -35.61 -2.80
N ARG A 543 18.75 -36.64 -2.04
CA ARG A 543 18.31 -37.90 -2.64
C ARG A 543 17.04 -37.60 -3.43
N LYS A 544 17.14 -37.66 -4.76
CA LYS A 544 15.98 -37.71 -5.66
C LYS A 544 15.26 -39.04 -5.45
N ASP A 545 14.60 -39.19 -4.31
CA ASP A 545 13.56 -40.19 -4.16
C ASP A 545 12.29 -39.59 -4.76
N SER A 546 11.97 -40.07 -5.94
CA SER A 546 10.70 -39.84 -6.61
C SER A 546 9.56 -40.42 -5.77
N PHE A 547 9.10 -39.66 -4.77
CA PHE A 547 7.79 -39.84 -4.17
C PHE A 547 6.84 -38.84 -4.80
N ARG A 548 5.92 -39.37 -5.62
CA ARG A 548 4.76 -38.67 -6.15
C ARG A 548 4.04 -37.95 -5.02
N ALA A 549 3.76 -36.66 -5.23
CA ALA A 549 2.82 -35.89 -4.45
C ALA A 549 1.48 -36.64 -4.37
N VAL A 550 1.08 -37.02 -3.17
CA VAL A 550 -0.32 -37.35 -2.88
C VAL A 550 -0.99 -36.02 -2.55
N GLN A 551 -1.68 -35.52 -3.57
CA GLN A 551 -2.63 -34.42 -3.46
C GLN A 551 -3.78 -34.86 -2.54
N GLU A 552 -4.10 -34.03 -1.55
CA GLU A 552 -5.29 -34.19 -0.72
C GLU A 552 -6.54 -34.32 -1.61
N GLN A 553 -7.15 -35.51 -1.62
CA GLN A 553 -8.50 -35.70 -2.09
C GLN A 553 -9.39 -36.17 -0.95
N LYS A 554 -10.34 -35.28 -0.64
CA LYS A 554 -11.55 -35.53 0.16
C LYS A 554 -12.14 -36.91 -0.11
N LEU A 555 -12.31 -37.70 0.94
CA LEU A 555 -13.21 -38.84 0.95
C LEU A 555 -14.66 -38.35 0.85
N SER A 556 -15.22 -38.45 -0.35
CA SER A 556 -16.67 -38.55 -0.59
C SER A 556 -16.94 -39.88 -1.30
N LEU A 557 -18.03 -40.52 -0.90
CA LEU A 557 -18.52 -41.86 -1.28
C LEU A 557 -18.52 -42.14 -2.80
N GLY A 558 -18.21 -43.39 -3.15
CA GLY A 558 -18.98 -44.15 -4.17
C GLY A 558 -18.20 -44.83 -5.28
N GLY A 559 -18.48 -46.13 -5.47
CA GLY A 559 -18.80 -46.66 -6.81
C GLY A 559 -17.70 -47.35 -7.63
N THR A 560 -17.84 -48.65 -7.75
CA THR A 560 -17.13 -49.67 -8.56
C THR A 560 -17.22 -49.49 -10.10
N LEU A 561 -16.40 -50.29 -10.82
CA LEU A 561 -16.32 -50.61 -12.29
C LEU A 561 -15.13 -49.94 -13.01
N SER A 562 -14.42 -50.51 -13.99
CA SER A 562 -14.28 -51.84 -14.62
C SER A 562 -13.05 -51.75 -15.57
N GLU A 563 -12.32 -52.86 -15.73
CA GLU A 563 -11.68 -53.39 -16.96
C GLU A 563 -10.64 -52.61 -17.83
N MET A 564 -9.57 -53.37 -18.17
CA MET A 564 -8.89 -53.55 -19.48
C MET A 564 -8.15 -52.34 -20.10
N GLU A 565 -7.04 -52.40 -20.85
CA GLU A 565 -6.17 -53.37 -21.55
C GLU A 565 -4.82 -52.62 -21.74
N ASP A 566 -3.66 -53.19 -21.42
CA ASP A 566 -2.75 -53.95 -22.29
C ASP A 566 -1.83 -53.17 -23.27
N ALA A 567 -0.56 -53.56 -23.21
CA ALA A 567 0.56 -53.40 -24.14
C ALA A 567 1.01 -52.01 -24.66
N THR A 568 2.27 -51.63 -24.36
CA THR A 568 3.38 -51.75 -25.34
C THR A 568 4.78 -51.46 -24.75
N ARG A 569 5.56 -52.54 -24.60
CA ARG A 569 6.99 -52.72 -24.95
C ARG A 569 7.94 -51.51 -24.95
N PHE A 570 8.87 -51.49 -23.99
CA PHE A 570 10.23 -50.97 -24.16
C PHE A 570 11.26 -52.08 -23.92
N LYS A 571 12.16 -52.30 -24.89
CA LYS A 571 13.32 -53.19 -24.78
C LYS A 571 14.52 -52.43 -24.21
N GLN A 572 15.05 -52.98 -23.12
CA GLN A 572 16.45 -53.13 -22.70
C GLN A 572 17.52 -52.09 -23.11
N ARG A 573 18.19 -51.56 -22.08
CA ARG A 573 19.66 -51.57 -21.98
C ARG A 573 20.07 -51.93 -20.55
N ASP A 574 20.95 -52.92 -20.45
CA ASP A 574 21.53 -53.51 -19.24
C ASP A 574 22.51 -52.58 -18.51
N GLY A 575 22.67 -52.80 -17.21
CA GLY A 575 23.84 -52.38 -16.43
C GLY A 575 23.55 -51.88 -15.01
N PHE A 576 23.18 -52.76 -14.07
CA PHE A 576 23.23 -52.46 -12.63
C PHE A 576 24.44 -53.16 -12.00
N SER A 577 25.39 -52.37 -11.52
CA SER A 577 26.49 -52.81 -10.66
C SER A 577 26.09 -52.67 -9.19
N ASP A 578 26.22 -53.75 -8.45
CA ASP A 578 26.12 -53.84 -6.98
C ASP A 578 26.91 -52.73 -6.26
N GLN A 579 26.25 -51.96 -5.40
CA GLN A 579 26.92 -51.16 -4.37
C GLN A 579 26.61 -51.75 -2.99
N SER A 580 27.56 -52.57 -2.51
CA SER A 580 27.58 -53.16 -1.17
C SER A 580 28.01 -52.11 -0.14
N LEU A 581 27.17 -51.83 0.85
CA LEU A 581 27.49 -50.92 1.96
C LEU A 581 28.34 -51.63 3.02
N LEU A 582 29.47 -51.03 3.35
CA LEU A 582 30.49 -51.56 4.24
C LEU A 582 30.38 -50.98 5.65
N LEU A 583 30.10 -51.83 6.64
CA LEU A 583 30.23 -51.50 8.05
C LEU A 583 31.40 -52.29 8.64
N GLN A 584 32.38 -51.55 9.16
CA GLN A 584 33.54 -52.03 9.90
C GLN A 584 33.22 -51.76 11.38
N MET A 585 33.13 -52.82 12.19
CA MET A 585 32.97 -52.73 13.64
C MET A 585 34.34 -52.90 14.28
N ASP A 586 34.89 -51.84 14.87
CA ASP A 586 36.05 -51.95 15.76
C ASP A 586 35.54 -52.35 17.15
N ASP A 587 35.83 -53.58 17.54
CA ASP A 587 35.52 -54.12 18.87
C ASP A 587 36.50 -53.55 19.91
N LEU A 588 35.94 -53.07 21.02
CA LEU A 588 36.66 -52.70 22.24
C LEU A 588 37.28 -53.95 22.87
N CYS A 589 38.51 -54.28 22.51
CA CYS A 589 39.36 -55.21 23.26
C CYS A 589 40.76 -54.60 23.44
N LEU A 590 41.09 -54.31 24.69
CA LEU A 590 42.40 -53.87 25.15
C LEU A 590 43.44 -54.98 24.92
N ASP A 591 44.36 -54.79 23.97
CA ASP A 591 45.61 -55.56 23.88
C ASP A 591 46.77 -54.73 24.47
N PRO A 592 47.55 -55.27 25.42
CA PRO A 592 48.63 -54.54 26.08
C PRO A 592 49.91 -54.64 25.24
N GLY A 593 50.11 -53.69 24.33
CA GLY A 593 51.39 -53.56 23.65
C GLY A 593 51.32 -52.98 22.25
N LYS A 594 50.97 -51.70 22.15
CA LYS A 594 51.46 -50.76 21.14
C LYS A 594 51.05 -49.33 21.53
N GLU A 595 52.08 -48.50 21.64
CA GLU A 595 52.15 -47.03 21.69
C GLU A 595 50.92 -46.20 22.14
N LYS A 596 51.19 -45.32 23.13
CA LYS A 596 50.28 -44.32 23.69
C LYS A 596 49.71 -43.37 22.61
N GLY A 597 48.59 -43.72 22.01
CA GLY A 597 47.67 -42.79 21.36
C GLY A 597 46.71 -42.21 22.39
N LEU A 598 46.67 -40.89 22.54
CA LEU A 598 45.71 -40.17 23.39
C LEU A 598 44.27 -40.66 23.10
N LEU A 599 43.62 -41.30 24.07
CA LEU A 599 42.16 -41.41 24.09
C LEU A 599 41.59 -40.00 23.98
N ARG A 600 40.90 -39.68 22.88
CA ARG A 600 40.21 -38.40 22.71
C ARG A 600 39.21 -38.25 23.86
N GLN A 601 39.39 -37.25 24.72
CA GLN A 601 38.45 -36.92 25.78
C GLN A 601 37.09 -36.55 25.17
N ALA A 602 36.01 -36.96 25.84
CA ALA A 602 34.67 -36.50 25.49
C ALA A 602 34.59 -34.97 25.60
N SER A 603 33.90 -34.33 24.66
CA SER A 603 33.67 -32.88 24.71
C SER A 603 32.97 -32.50 26.01
N THR A 604 33.42 -31.42 26.65
CA THR A 604 32.88 -30.92 27.93
C THR A 604 32.09 -29.62 27.79
N THR A 605 32.06 -29.04 26.58
CA THR A 605 31.40 -27.76 26.26
C THR A 605 30.36 -27.89 25.14
N GLU A 606 30.36 -29.01 24.40
CA GLU A 606 29.40 -29.26 23.32
C GLU A 606 28.77 -30.65 23.40
N TYR A 607 27.44 -30.74 23.24
CA TYR A 607 26.69 -31.99 23.25
C TYR A 607 26.14 -32.35 21.86
N LEU A 608 25.89 -33.63 21.63
CA LEU A 608 25.24 -34.12 20.40
C LEU A 608 23.72 -33.82 20.47
N PRO A 609 23.14 -33.05 19.53
CA PRO A 609 21.72 -32.70 19.58
C PRO A 609 20.78 -33.89 19.36
N GLY A 610 21.27 -34.95 18.71
CA GLY A 610 20.52 -36.16 18.41
C GLY A 610 21.17 -37.42 18.97
N MET A 611 20.68 -38.59 18.51
CA MET A 611 21.26 -39.87 18.91
C MET A 611 22.65 -40.08 18.32
N LEU A 612 23.49 -40.83 19.04
CA LEU A 612 24.80 -41.26 18.54
C LEU A 612 24.61 -42.29 17.42
N HIS A 613 25.15 -41.98 16.24
CA HIS A 613 25.12 -42.83 15.04
C HIS A 613 26.51 -42.92 14.40
N THR A 614 26.68 -43.78 13.40
CA THR A 614 27.98 -44.05 12.73
C THR A 614 28.62 -42.84 12.05
N ALA A 615 27.87 -41.76 11.85
CA ALA A 615 28.36 -40.50 11.30
C ALA A 615 28.44 -39.37 12.35
N SER A 616 28.22 -39.68 13.63
CA SER A 616 28.42 -38.72 14.72
C SER A 616 29.92 -38.49 14.96
N PRO A 617 30.37 -37.25 15.19
CA PRO A 617 31.77 -36.97 15.46
C PRO A 617 32.29 -37.71 16.70
N ALA A 618 33.47 -38.31 16.59
CA ALA A 618 34.09 -39.05 17.69
C ALA A 618 34.37 -38.14 18.90
N GLY A 619 33.77 -38.46 20.05
CA GLY A 619 33.94 -37.74 21.32
C GLY A 619 32.76 -36.85 21.75
N LEU A 620 31.68 -36.75 20.97
CA LEU A 620 30.45 -36.07 21.38
C LEU A 620 29.44 -37.07 21.97
N LEU A 621 28.81 -36.70 23.08
CA LEU A 621 27.79 -37.49 23.76
C LEU A 621 26.42 -36.79 23.70
N PRO A 622 25.30 -37.53 23.65
CA PRO A 622 23.95 -36.95 23.69
C PRO A 622 23.65 -36.33 25.05
N GLN A 623 22.72 -35.37 25.10
CA GLN A 623 22.32 -34.69 26.34
C GLN A 623 21.43 -35.55 27.26
N PHE A 624 20.69 -36.51 26.71
CA PHE A 624 19.85 -37.44 27.46
C PHE A 624 19.75 -38.79 26.73
N PRO A 625 19.51 -39.90 27.46
CA PRO A 625 19.35 -41.22 26.85
C PRO A 625 17.99 -41.31 26.14
N SER A 626 18.00 -41.27 24.80
CA SER A 626 16.78 -41.37 23.98
C SER A 626 16.34 -42.83 23.71
N TRP A 627 17.08 -43.81 24.21
CA TRP A 627 16.82 -45.24 24.02
C TRP A 627 17.20 -46.00 25.29
N SER A 628 16.57 -47.17 25.48
CA SER A 628 16.86 -48.08 26.59
C SER A 628 17.10 -49.47 26.02
N LEU A 629 18.21 -50.08 26.41
CA LEU A 629 18.53 -51.46 26.06
C LEU A 629 17.96 -52.38 27.13
N VAL A 630 16.91 -53.12 26.78
CA VAL A 630 16.10 -53.90 27.72
C VAL A 630 16.49 -55.39 27.74
N CYS A 631 17.10 -55.90 26.67
CA CYS A 631 17.53 -57.30 26.57
C CYS A 631 18.77 -57.45 25.66
N LEU A 632 19.71 -58.30 26.06
CA LEU A 632 20.83 -58.77 25.24
C LEU A 632 20.87 -60.29 25.30
N GLY A 633 20.88 -60.98 24.15
CA GLY A 633 20.82 -62.44 24.15
C GLY A 633 21.24 -63.10 22.84
N PRO A 634 21.45 -64.44 22.85
CA PRO A 634 21.74 -65.19 21.65
C PRO A 634 20.55 -65.16 20.68
N SER A 635 20.86 -65.45 19.42
CA SER A 635 19.87 -65.45 18.32
C SER A 635 18.57 -66.20 18.53
N SER A 636 18.59 -67.17 19.43
CA SER A 636 17.46 -68.02 19.77
C SER A 636 16.37 -67.31 20.57
N VAL A 637 16.63 -66.11 21.11
CA VAL A 637 15.64 -65.33 21.90
C VAL A 637 14.51 -64.75 21.04
N TYR A 638 14.72 -64.66 19.72
CA TYR A 638 13.71 -64.27 18.75
C TYR A 638 13.41 -65.41 17.78
N SER A 639 12.14 -65.77 17.64
CA SER A 639 11.66 -66.72 16.63
C SER A 639 10.77 -66.01 15.63
N HIS A 640 11.00 -66.19 14.32
CA HIS A 640 10.13 -65.61 13.29
C HIS A 640 8.67 -66.09 13.37
N ASN A 641 8.41 -67.22 14.04
CA ASN A 641 7.07 -67.78 14.23
C ASN A 641 6.42 -67.38 15.56
N HIS A 642 7.19 -66.99 16.57
CA HIS A 642 6.68 -66.73 17.92
C HIS A 642 7.05 -65.34 18.48
N GLY A 643 7.83 -64.56 17.75
CA GLY A 643 8.36 -63.29 18.23
C GLY A 643 9.47 -63.46 19.27
N LEU A 644 9.68 -62.42 20.08
CA LEU A 644 10.55 -62.45 21.27
C LEU A 644 9.91 -63.34 22.35
N THR A 645 10.53 -64.48 22.67
CA THR A 645 9.93 -65.49 23.55
C THR A 645 10.18 -65.26 25.04
N ASP A 646 11.31 -64.64 25.40
CA ASP A 646 11.73 -64.46 26.80
C ASP A 646 11.50 -63.03 27.34
N GLN A 647 10.91 -62.13 26.53
CA GLN A 647 10.63 -60.75 26.93
C GLN A 647 9.16 -60.59 27.34
N ALA A 648 8.90 -60.64 28.64
CA ALA A 648 7.56 -60.47 29.20
C ALA A 648 7.09 -59.02 29.05
N GLY A 649 5.93 -58.82 28.42
CA GLY A 649 5.28 -57.50 28.36
C GLY A 649 4.78 -57.04 27.00
N PHE A 650 5.07 -57.72 25.90
CA PHE A 650 4.50 -57.32 24.60
C PHE A 650 2.97 -57.47 24.58
N LEU A 651 2.30 -56.56 23.86
CA LEU A 651 0.89 -56.70 23.53
C LEU A 651 0.70 -57.98 22.69
N PRO A 652 -0.40 -58.72 22.84
CA PRO A 652 -0.65 -59.90 22.02
C PRO A 652 -0.58 -59.55 20.52
N GLY A 653 0.35 -60.19 19.80
CA GLY A 653 0.59 -59.95 18.37
C GLY A 653 1.64 -58.90 18.02
N SER A 654 2.26 -58.20 19.00
CA SER A 654 3.30 -57.19 18.75
C SER A 654 4.74 -57.66 19.07
N ALA A 655 4.94 -58.96 19.27
CA ALA A 655 6.25 -59.55 19.64
C ALA A 655 7.17 -59.79 18.42
N TYR A 656 6.75 -59.44 17.21
CA TYR A 656 7.47 -59.68 15.97
C TYR A 656 8.29 -58.44 15.57
N LEU A 657 9.58 -58.64 15.33
CA LEU A 657 10.50 -57.61 14.84
C LEU A 657 10.53 -57.60 13.31
N LEU A 658 10.60 -56.41 12.71
CA LEU A 658 10.79 -56.26 11.27
C LEU A 658 12.21 -56.72 10.86
N PRO A 659 12.36 -57.52 9.81
CA PRO A 659 13.68 -57.94 9.35
C PRO A 659 14.41 -56.76 8.68
N TRP A 660 15.63 -56.47 9.15
CA TRP A 660 16.54 -55.50 8.54
C TRP A 660 17.87 -56.21 8.22
N ASP A 661 18.23 -56.28 6.94
CA ASP A 661 19.48 -56.89 6.50
C ASP A 661 20.62 -55.85 6.47
N VAL A 662 21.65 -56.06 7.29
CA VAL A 662 22.86 -55.22 7.32
C VAL A 662 24.10 -56.10 7.17
N THR A 663 24.94 -55.81 6.17
CA THR A 663 26.19 -56.53 5.90
C THR A 663 27.35 -55.97 6.71
N VAL A 664 27.88 -56.76 7.65
CA VAL A 664 29.06 -56.41 8.45
C VAL A 664 30.30 -57.12 7.87
N ARG A 665 31.42 -56.41 7.65
CA ARG A 665 32.71 -57.02 7.29
C ARG A 665 33.53 -57.25 8.54
N PHE A 666 34.00 -58.48 8.74
CA PHE A 666 35.07 -58.80 9.68
C PHE A 666 36.40 -58.84 8.91
N GLU A 667 37.42 -58.12 9.38
CA GLU A 667 38.78 -58.31 8.87
C GLU A 667 39.37 -59.62 9.43
N PRO A 668 39.97 -60.47 8.59
CA PRO A 668 40.63 -61.68 9.04
C PRO A 668 42.05 -61.35 9.53
N SER A 669 42.17 -60.87 10.76
CA SER A 669 43.46 -60.80 11.47
C SER A 669 43.37 -61.49 12.84
N GLU A 670 44.06 -62.64 12.91
CA GLU A 670 44.60 -63.35 14.09
C GLU A 670 43.77 -63.61 15.37
N MET A 671 42.45 -63.37 15.41
CA MET A 671 41.61 -63.74 16.58
C MET A 671 40.95 -65.13 16.47
N GLY A 672 41.13 -65.85 15.35
CA GLY A 672 40.51 -67.16 15.10
C GLY A 672 41.04 -68.34 15.92
N LYS A 673 42.01 -68.12 16.82
CA LYS A 673 42.61 -69.18 17.65
C LYS A 673 42.60 -68.92 19.16
N LYS A 674 42.08 -67.77 19.64
CA LYS A 674 42.03 -67.44 21.07
C LYS A 674 40.63 -67.51 21.70
N CYS A 675 39.55 -67.56 20.91
CA CYS A 675 38.18 -67.65 21.45
C CYS A 675 37.65 -69.08 21.65
N GLU A 676 38.34 -70.12 21.17
CA GLU A 676 37.95 -71.52 21.46
C GLU A 676 38.32 -71.98 22.88
N ALA A 677 39.14 -71.23 23.63
CA ALA A 677 39.71 -71.68 24.91
C ALA A 677 39.00 -71.19 26.19
N LYS A 678 37.82 -70.55 26.11
CA LYS A 678 37.06 -70.09 27.30
C LYS A 678 35.61 -70.55 27.38
N TRP A 679 35.31 -71.72 26.82
CA TRP A 679 34.05 -72.42 27.09
C TRP A 679 34.36 -73.77 27.70
N THR A 680 34.34 -73.84 29.04
CA THR A 680 34.34 -75.12 29.74
C THR A 680 33.08 -75.89 29.37
N SER A 681 33.26 -76.93 28.57
CA SER A 681 32.32 -78.02 28.41
C SER A 681 32.10 -78.72 29.75
N ILE A 682 30.85 -78.73 30.23
CA ILE A 682 30.36 -79.74 31.18
C ILE A 682 29.30 -80.55 30.46
N GLY A 683 29.53 -81.86 30.47
CA GLY A 683 28.86 -82.84 29.63
C GLY A 683 27.48 -83.24 30.11
N ALA A 684 26.82 -83.95 29.19
CA ALA A 684 25.58 -84.66 29.39
C ALA A 684 25.70 -85.71 30.50
N GLY A 685 24.73 -85.69 31.41
CA GLY A 685 24.29 -86.84 32.20
C GLY A 685 22.81 -87.06 31.91
N GLY A 686 22.50 -88.04 31.07
CA GLY A 686 21.15 -88.30 30.56
C GLY A 686 20.29 -89.14 31.49
N VAL A 687 18.97 -89.15 31.20
CA VAL A 687 18.09 -90.31 31.40
C VAL A 687 17.03 -90.32 30.28
N ASN A 688 16.81 -91.53 29.75
CA ASN A 688 15.91 -91.97 28.68
C ASN A 688 14.43 -91.59 28.84
N ILE A 689 13.69 -91.60 27.71
CA ILE A 689 12.45 -92.38 27.45
C ILE A 689 12.06 -92.21 25.95
N PRO A 690 11.44 -93.22 25.29
CA PRO A 690 11.81 -93.69 23.96
C PRO A 690 10.89 -93.19 22.82
N ALA A 691 11.39 -93.33 21.59
CA ALA A 691 10.60 -93.23 20.37
C ALA A 691 10.11 -94.62 19.90
N SER A 692 8.92 -94.67 19.28
CA SER A 692 8.57 -95.47 18.08
C SER A 692 7.04 -95.44 17.82
N PRO A 693 6.51 -95.88 16.65
CA PRO A 693 7.18 -96.18 15.36
C PRO A 693 6.50 -95.60 14.10
N ASN A 694 7.32 -95.46 13.05
CA ASN A 694 7.11 -95.76 11.62
C ASN A 694 5.68 -96.00 11.06
N GLN A 695 5.42 -95.41 9.88
CA GLN A 695 5.28 -96.23 8.67
C GLN A 695 5.56 -95.50 7.35
N GLN A 696 6.20 -96.26 6.47
CA GLN A 696 6.69 -96.04 5.11
C GLN A 696 5.68 -95.42 4.13
N ARG A 697 6.18 -94.69 3.11
CA ARG A 697 5.94 -95.07 1.70
C ARG A 697 6.90 -94.38 0.70
N LYS A 698 7.61 -95.28 -0.01
CA LYS A 698 8.12 -95.26 -1.39
C LYS A 698 9.19 -94.24 -1.83
N PHE A 699 10.36 -94.84 -2.12
CA PHE A 699 11.52 -94.31 -2.83
C PHE A 699 11.34 -94.34 -4.36
N GLY A 700 11.89 -93.31 -5.01
CA GLY A 700 12.47 -93.35 -6.35
C GLY A 700 13.64 -92.37 -6.35
N GLY A 701 14.87 -92.88 -6.39
CA GLY A 701 16.08 -92.07 -6.27
C GLY A 701 16.69 -91.70 -7.63
N ASN A 702 17.42 -90.59 -7.66
CA ASN A 702 18.76 -90.59 -8.22
C ASN A 702 19.63 -89.45 -7.64
N VAL A 703 20.91 -89.75 -7.44
CA VAL A 703 21.91 -89.00 -6.68
C VAL A 703 22.95 -88.35 -7.61
N ASN A 704 23.39 -87.13 -7.28
CA ASN A 704 24.77 -86.58 -7.33
C ASN A 704 24.68 -85.04 -7.28
N LYS A 705 25.52 -84.22 -6.61
CA LYS A 705 26.82 -84.34 -5.93
C LYS A 705 27.06 -83.06 -5.08
N ARG A 706 27.57 -83.26 -3.85
CA ARG A 706 28.66 -82.56 -3.11
C ARG A 706 28.72 -81.01 -2.88
N LYS A 707 29.03 -80.72 -1.59
CA LYS A 707 29.86 -79.64 -0.96
C LYS A 707 29.17 -78.26 -0.85
N THR A 708 29.22 -77.48 0.25
CA THR A 708 30.05 -77.39 1.47
C THR A 708 29.34 -76.48 2.48
N LYS A 709 29.51 -76.70 3.79
CA LYS A 709 28.99 -75.89 4.92
C LYS A 709 29.65 -74.50 4.98
N VAL A 710 28.85 -73.46 5.23
CA VAL A 710 29.27 -72.22 5.91
C VAL A 710 28.13 -71.80 6.84
N GLY A 711 28.40 -71.71 8.15
CA GLY A 711 27.43 -71.28 9.17
C GLY A 711 27.31 -69.76 9.20
N LYS A 712 26.09 -69.26 9.42
CA LYS A 712 25.79 -67.83 9.65
C LYS A 712 25.36 -67.66 11.11
N GLY A 713 26.11 -66.90 11.90
CA GLY A 713 25.65 -66.36 13.17
C GLY A 713 24.91 -65.03 12.94
N LYS A 714 23.83 -64.79 13.68
CA LYS A 714 23.04 -63.55 13.64
C LYS A 714 22.99 -62.96 15.06
N ILE A 715 23.09 -61.64 15.18
CA ILE A 715 22.87 -60.87 16.42
C ILE A 715 21.49 -60.20 16.30
N PHE A 716 20.74 -60.12 17.40
CA PHE A 716 19.34 -59.69 17.46
C PHE A 716 19.25 -58.50 18.40
N ASN A 717 18.39 -57.55 18.09
CA ASN A 717 18.08 -56.37 18.90
C ASN A 717 16.60 -56.37 19.22
#